data_AF-A0A7X7N4E7-F1
#
_entry.id   AF-A0A7X7N4E7-F1
#
_cell.length_a   1.000
_cell.length_b   1.000
_cell.length_c   1.000
_cell.angle_alpha   90.00
_cell.angle_beta   90.00
_cell.angle_gamma   90.00
#
_symmetry.space_group_name_H-M   'P 1'
#
loop_
_entity.id
_entity.type
_entity.pdbx_description
1 polymer ?
#
loop_
_entity_poly.entity_id
_entity_poly.type
_entity_poly.pdbx_seq_one_letter_code
_entity_poly.pdbx_strand_id
1 'polypeptide(L)'
;MRNKKGVSIVVALMILLILFLFTGMLLFFFKFWERSSYKRFTGKAAYRFAMMGVDTAIWELDNDDTEYDAFTDRWRAYFEGDDIDLNGDEVPDARWFYITDNTGAVIGRYAVLVEDESGKININYAGGGDMSWPTYTVQDIGVFSNIIGEHRAWQIVDYRRGRRYAVPSDIKLADGIGEGIYQKLRNYITTFSYDLNTNRYGERRINLNNASFETLLQVLGNLGYEESVAGQIAVNIIAYRDTSRVPPQYHTEKQVLFGVNKTPYFNEIEAVKPWKAQVEGKTIMLREIGGQFIEIFNPYPEPLDIGNWCITGVVTLFSGSGGEVYQESLDIFDEVVGGETDIAPERVKSAMERVVSSSIVIPKGTVIQPYSYYTIGDSMSITIVIIPAKPVPVIIPLFVPIRDPKGCQQYEPMLAVNPGSLGFIADVLHKIPLFAKLGLDFTMRLYDGNDNLIEETEYIVDTPLNTVGKNDPRMSGIFDWYPNKPTPGGPNITFQPWIGGEFGLTDWILNWPTAFMVKNDRFVSVSELSFIHKKEHWKTLDFWKHGDDRKVIDYFTVVENPGAPSYGRLNINTSSETALMCLPLVDKDVAGTIINARPYKDISEVLGVYDDGSPSQAHLSREMTKYGFNFRDNTMDLFIDEEREKELVFSRIIDLITVRSNVFKVIAVGQKVQDINNNGKIEDEEIIADKKGVFWYDRNKKKVIYRREIQ
;
A
#
# COMPACT_ATOMS: atom_id res chain seq x y z
N MET A 1 94.64 72.80 -10.77
CA MET A 1 93.49 72.17 -11.49
C MET A 1 93.59 70.64 -11.56
N ARG A 2 93.71 69.89 -10.44
CA ARG A 2 93.81 68.40 -10.45
C ARG A 2 92.74 67.65 -9.65
N ASN A 3 91.82 68.34 -8.98
CA ASN A 3 90.86 67.72 -8.03
C ASN A 3 89.38 67.68 -8.48
N LYS A 4 89.05 68.10 -9.72
CA LYS A 4 87.66 68.07 -10.26
C LYS A 4 87.32 66.82 -11.08
N LYS A 5 88.33 66.05 -11.54
CA LYS A 5 88.12 64.84 -12.36
C LYS A 5 87.71 63.61 -11.55
N GLY A 6 88.18 63.46 -10.31
CA GLY A 6 87.81 62.34 -9.44
C GLY A 6 86.35 62.40 -8.95
N VAL A 7 85.87 63.59 -8.57
CA VAL A 7 84.46 63.79 -8.15
C VAL A 7 83.48 63.50 -9.29
N SER A 8 83.82 63.89 -10.52
CA SER A 8 82.97 63.63 -11.69
C SER A 8 82.83 62.13 -12.00
N ILE A 9 83.90 61.35 -11.78
CA ILE A 9 83.89 59.88 -11.96
C ILE A 9 83.09 59.20 -10.85
N VAL A 10 83.23 59.63 -9.60
CA VAL A 10 82.46 59.07 -8.47
C VAL A 10 80.96 59.34 -8.63
N VAL A 11 80.59 60.56 -9.05
CA VAL A 11 79.19 60.91 -9.35
C VAL A 11 78.66 60.11 -10.54
N ALA A 12 79.45 59.95 -11.61
CA ALA A 12 79.06 59.12 -12.76
C ALA A 12 78.88 57.63 -12.38
N LEU A 13 79.76 57.08 -11.53
CA LEU A 13 79.65 55.72 -11.02
C LEU A 13 78.45 55.54 -10.07
N MET A 14 78.16 56.52 -9.21
CA MET A 14 76.93 56.48 -8.40
C MET A 14 75.68 56.52 -9.26
N ILE A 15 75.63 57.38 -10.28
CA ILE A 15 74.50 57.46 -11.22
C ILE A 15 74.36 56.15 -11.99
N LEU A 16 75.45 55.55 -12.47
CA LEU A 16 75.43 54.24 -13.13
C LEU A 16 74.99 53.12 -12.21
N LEU A 17 75.42 53.10 -10.95
CA LEU A 17 74.99 52.12 -9.95
C LEU A 17 73.49 52.25 -9.66
N ILE A 18 73.00 53.49 -9.48
CA ILE A 18 71.57 53.77 -9.28
C ILE A 18 70.77 53.33 -10.50
N LEU A 19 71.22 53.64 -11.73
CA LEU A 19 70.58 53.20 -12.96
C LEU A 19 70.58 51.67 -13.10
N PHE A 20 71.67 51.00 -12.74
CA PHE A 20 71.77 49.53 -12.75
C PHE A 20 70.80 48.90 -11.75
N LEU A 21 70.77 49.38 -10.50
CA LEU A 21 69.85 48.91 -9.47
C LEU A 21 68.38 49.16 -9.88
N PHE A 22 68.09 50.34 -10.42
CA PHE A 22 66.74 50.69 -10.88
C PHE A 22 66.30 49.81 -12.06
N THR A 23 67.18 49.58 -13.04
CA THR A 23 66.92 48.70 -14.19
C THR A 23 66.74 47.25 -13.75
N GLY A 24 67.57 46.74 -12.85
CA GLY A 24 67.45 45.40 -12.29
C GLY A 24 66.14 45.21 -11.52
N MET A 25 65.74 46.22 -10.73
CA MET A 25 64.48 46.21 -9.98
C MET A 25 63.26 46.27 -10.91
N LEU A 26 63.28 47.11 -11.96
CA LEU A 26 62.24 47.14 -12.99
C LEU A 26 62.10 45.81 -13.72
N LEU A 27 63.21 45.20 -14.15
CA LEU A 27 63.20 43.89 -14.80
C LEU A 27 62.63 42.80 -13.89
N PHE A 28 62.98 42.83 -12.61
CA PHE A 28 62.40 41.92 -11.62
C PHE A 28 60.90 42.13 -11.47
N PHE A 29 60.43 43.38 -11.30
CA PHE A 29 59.01 43.68 -11.19
C PHE A 29 58.23 43.30 -12.45
N PHE A 30 58.76 43.57 -13.65
CA PHE A 30 58.10 43.16 -14.89
C PHE A 30 57.99 41.65 -15.02
N LYS A 31 59.06 40.89 -14.72
CA LYS A 31 58.98 39.41 -14.71
C LYS A 31 58.02 38.89 -13.65
N PHE A 32 58.00 39.50 -12.47
CA PHE A 32 57.08 39.13 -11.40
C PHE A 32 55.62 39.42 -11.80
N TRP A 33 55.35 40.57 -12.41
CA TRP A 33 54.02 40.96 -12.91
C TRP A 33 53.57 40.07 -14.06
N GLU A 34 54.46 39.76 -15.00
CA GLU A 34 54.20 38.85 -16.11
C GLU A 34 53.79 37.48 -15.59
N ARG A 35 54.60 36.87 -14.71
CA ARG A 35 54.29 35.57 -14.10
C ARG A 35 52.99 35.59 -13.29
N SER A 36 52.77 36.63 -12.51
CA SER A 36 51.56 36.77 -11.68
C SER A 36 50.31 36.96 -12.55
N SER A 37 50.40 37.77 -13.60
CA SER A 37 49.30 38.01 -14.55
C SER A 37 49.01 36.76 -15.36
N TYR A 38 50.05 36.07 -15.83
CA TYR A 38 49.93 34.80 -16.54
C TYR A 38 49.22 33.75 -15.68
N LYS A 39 49.68 33.52 -14.44
CA LYS A 39 49.03 32.59 -13.50
C LYS A 39 47.57 32.94 -13.21
N ARG A 40 47.26 34.24 -13.06
CA ARG A 40 45.89 34.70 -12.82
C ARG A 40 45.00 34.50 -14.05
N PHE A 41 45.54 34.75 -15.25
CA PHE A 41 44.82 34.55 -16.51
C PHE A 41 44.55 33.07 -16.78
N THR A 42 45.58 32.21 -16.66
CA THR A 42 45.46 30.77 -16.89
C THR A 42 44.56 30.10 -15.85
N GLY A 43 44.65 30.51 -14.58
CA GLY A 43 43.73 30.05 -13.54
C GLY A 43 42.27 30.47 -13.81
N LYS A 44 42.04 31.69 -14.33
CA LYS A 44 40.70 32.13 -14.74
C LYS A 44 40.19 31.36 -15.97
N ALA A 45 41.07 31.00 -16.90
CA ALA A 45 40.71 30.15 -18.04
C ALA A 45 40.32 28.74 -17.59
N ALA A 46 41.12 28.12 -16.72
CA ALA A 46 40.82 26.82 -16.11
C ALA A 46 39.46 26.82 -15.39
N TYR A 47 39.17 27.87 -14.60
CA TYR A 47 37.86 28.03 -13.97
C TYR A 47 36.71 28.14 -14.99
N ARG A 48 36.90 28.89 -16.09
CA ARG A 48 35.87 28.99 -17.14
C ARG A 48 35.61 27.65 -17.81
N PHE A 49 36.64 26.82 -18.02
CA PHE A 49 36.46 25.47 -18.55
C PHE A 49 35.70 24.58 -17.57
N ALA A 50 35.98 24.68 -16.26
CA ALA A 50 35.17 23.98 -15.25
C ALA A 50 33.71 24.44 -15.30
N MET A 51 33.45 25.74 -15.41
CA MET A 51 32.10 26.29 -15.52
C MET A 51 31.38 25.86 -16.80
N MET A 52 32.07 25.72 -17.94
CA MET A 52 31.49 25.14 -19.15
C MET A 52 30.99 23.72 -18.89
N GLY A 53 31.77 22.91 -18.15
CA GLY A 53 31.34 21.59 -17.71
C GLY A 53 30.11 21.64 -16.81
N VAL A 54 30.07 22.55 -15.83
CA VAL A 54 28.90 22.75 -14.95
C VAL A 54 27.66 23.14 -15.75
N ASP A 55 27.78 24.09 -16.68
CA ASP A 55 26.68 24.55 -17.52
C ASP A 55 26.17 23.40 -18.42
N THR A 56 27.07 22.54 -18.89
CA THR A 56 26.72 21.34 -19.68
C THR A 56 25.95 20.33 -18.83
N ALA A 57 26.39 20.08 -17.59
CA ALA A 57 25.69 19.18 -16.67
C ALA A 57 24.31 19.71 -16.28
N ILE A 58 24.19 21.01 -16.00
CA ILE A 58 22.90 21.66 -15.76
C ILE A 58 22.00 21.54 -16.98
N TRP A 59 22.54 21.69 -18.19
CA TRP A 59 21.76 21.50 -19.42
C TRP A 59 21.23 20.08 -19.55
N GLU A 60 22.05 19.05 -19.33
CA GLU A 60 21.59 17.65 -19.37
C GLU A 60 20.54 17.39 -18.29
N LEU A 61 20.68 17.94 -17.07
CA LEU A 61 19.69 17.80 -15.99
C LEU A 61 18.35 18.50 -16.31
N ASP A 62 18.39 19.68 -16.94
CA ASP A 62 17.21 20.47 -17.25
C ASP A 62 16.43 19.96 -18.48
N ASN A 63 17.06 19.14 -19.31
CA ASN A 63 16.49 18.54 -20.52
C ASN A 63 16.32 17.02 -20.39
N ASP A 64 16.37 16.51 -19.16
CA ASP A 64 16.07 15.13 -18.83
C ASP A 64 14.55 14.92 -18.85
N ASP A 65 14.06 14.04 -19.71
CA ASP A 65 12.64 13.75 -19.93
C ASP A 65 12.21 12.39 -19.37
N THR A 66 13.10 11.70 -18.64
CA THR A 66 12.80 10.45 -17.95
C THR A 66 11.89 10.67 -16.73
N GLU A 67 11.04 9.70 -16.45
CA GLU A 67 10.09 9.72 -15.30
C GLU A 67 10.77 9.37 -13.96
N TYR A 68 12.02 8.92 -14.02
CA TYR A 68 12.86 8.49 -12.92
C TYR A 68 14.31 8.97 -13.16
N ASP A 69 15.09 9.06 -12.08
CA ASP A 69 16.51 9.42 -12.13
C ASP A 69 17.36 8.18 -11.82
N ALA A 70 18.24 7.80 -12.74
CA ALA A 70 19.13 6.63 -12.65
C ALA A 70 20.52 6.91 -13.22
N PHE A 71 21.49 6.03 -12.91
CA PHE A 71 22.84 6.16 -13.46
C PHE A 71 22.92 5.99 -14.99
N THR A 72 21.90 5.40 -15.60
CA THR A 72 21.79 5.27 -17.06
C THR A 72 21.42 6.57 -17.77
N ASP A 73 20.98 7.59 -17.03
CA ASP A 73 20.50 8.83 -17.62
C ASP A 73 21.66 9.68 -18.14
N ARG A 74 21.36 10.52 -19.13
CA ARG A 74 22.37 11.32 -19.83
C ARG A 74 23.15 12.23 -18.88
N TRP A 75 22.49 12.82 -17.89
CA TRP A 75 23.13 13.69 -16.91
C TRP A 75 24.26 13.00 -16.12
N ARG A 76 24.26 11.67 -16.03
CA ARG A 76 25.36 10.86 -15.48
C ARG A 76 26.23 10.25 -16.58
N ALA A 77 25.62 9.43 -17.45
CA ALA A 77 26.31 8.59 -18.42
C ALA A 77 27.10 9.39 -19.47
N TYR A 78 26.69 10.63 -19.77
CA TYR A 78 27.43 11.47 -20.71
C TYR A 78 28.82 11.84 -20.19
N PHE A 79 29.01 11.97 -18.88
CA PHE A 79 30.29 12.40 -18.30
C PHE A 79 31.13 11.24 -17.75
N GLU A 80 30.54 10.07 -17.55
CA GLU A 80 31.21 8.89 -17.01
C GLU A 80 32.39 8.42 -17.89
N GLY A 81 33.45 7.94 -17.25
CA GLY A 81 34.61 7.34 -17.90
C GLY A 81 35.77 7.10 -16.93
N ASP A 82 36.87 6.57 -17.47
CA ASP A 82 37.98 6.05 -16.66
C ASP A 82 39.20 6.99 -16.59
N ASP A 83 39.03 8.28 -16.92
CA ASP A 83 40.15 9.21 -17.07
C ASP A 83 40.57 9.89 -15.76
N ILE A 84 39.62 10.21 -14.88
CA ILE A 84 39.86 10.96 -13.65
C ILE A 84 38.86 10.61 -12.55
N ASP A 85 39.35 10.56 -11.31
CA ASP A 85 38.56 10.46 -10.08
C ASP A 85 38.22 11.88 -9.56
N LEU A 86 36.93 12.23 -9.55
CA LEU A 86 36.45 13.53 -9.09
C LEU A 86 35.88 13.51 -7.68
N ASN A 87 35.43 12.37 -7.15
CA ASN A 87 34.89 12.27 -5.80
C ASN A 87 35.96 11.91 -4.74
N GLY A 88 37.15 11.49 -5.18
CA GLY A 88 38.32 11.13 -4.40
C GLY A 88 38.28 9.72 -3.78
N ASP A 89 37.47 8.80 -4.31
CA ASP A 89 37.31 7.43 -3.81
C ASP A 89 38.32 6.42 -4.38
N GLU A 90 39.32 6.91 -5.11
CA GLU A 90 40.38 6.13 -5.78
C GLU A 90 39.90 5.35 -7.01
N VAL A 91 38.65 5.54 -7.46
CA VAL A 91 38.10 4.96 -8.68
C VAL A 91 37.80 6.10 -9.69
N PRO A 92 38.36 6.07 -10.90
CA PRO A 92 37.99 7.02 -11.95
C PRO A 92 36.48 7.02 -12.24
N ASP A 93 35.88 8.20 -12.36
CA ASP A 93 34.41 8.37 -12.44
C ASP A 93 33.94 9.33 -13.56
N ALA A 94 34.90 9.92 -14.29
CA ALA A 94 34.67 10.89 -15.34
C ALA A 94 35.69 10.82 -16.48
N ARG A 95 35.27 11.30 -17.66
CA ARG A 95 36.10 11.47 -18.87
C ARG A 95 36.46 12.93 -19.17
N TRP A 96 37.53 13.12 -19.94
CA TRP A 96 37.96 14.44 -20.42
C TRP A 96 37.22 14.90 -21.68
N PHE A 97 36.77 16.15 -21.66
CA PHE A 97 36.26 16.88 -22.81
C PHE A 97 37.26 17.95 -23.24
N TYR A 98 37.71 17.87 -24.48
CA TYR A 98 38.74 18.76 -25.03
C TYR A 98 38.13 19.99 -25.68
N ILE A 99 38.72 21.15 -25.39
CA ILE A 99 38.34 22.45 -25.94
C ILE A 99 39.41 22.88 -26.93
N THR A 100 39.01 23.12 -28.16
CA THR A 100 39.88 23.58 -29.23
C THR A 100 39.64 25.04 -29.57
N ASP A 101 40.66 25.70 -30.09
CA ASP A 101 40.50 27.00 -30.72
C ASP A 101 40.01 26.88 -32.18
N ASN A 102 39.89 28.01 -32.86
CA ASN A 102 39.49 28.08 -34.26
C ASN A 102 40.49 27.43 -35.25
N THR A 103 41.69 27.09 -34.80
CA THR A 103 42.69 26.37 -35.60
C THR A 103 42.65 24.87 -35.36
N GLY A 104 41.85 24.41 -34.39
CA GLY A 104 41.77 23.02 -33.96
C GLY A 104 42.79 22.64 -32.88
N ALA A 105 43.60 23.58 -32.39
CA ALA A 105 44.57 23.31 -31.33
C ALA A 105 43.89 23.20 -29.96
N VAL A 106 44.30 22.24 -29.14
CA VAL A 106 43.75 22.04 -27.79
C VAL A 106 44.21 23.16 -26.87
N ILE A 107 43.25 23.96 -26.41
CA ILE A 107 43.48 25.09 -25.50
C ILE A 107 43.00 24.83 -24.08
N GLY A 108 42.28 23.75 -23.83
CA GLY A 108 41.73 23.41 -22.52
C GLY A 108 41.10 22.03 -22.51
N ARG A 109 40.83 21.52 -21.31
CA ARG A 109 39.93 20.37 -21.12
C ARG A 109 39.13 20.52 -19.83
N TYR A 110 38.00 19.85 -19.75
CA TYR A 110 37.22 19.74 -18.51
C TYR A 110 36.69 18.33 -18.31
N ALA A 111 36.45 17.96 -17.06
CA ALA A 111 35.78 16.72 -16.68
C ALA A 111 34.72 17.04 -15.62
N VAL A 112 33.64 16.27 -15.60
CA VAL A 112 32.48 16.50 -14.73
C VAL A 112 32.02 15.19 -14.13
N LEU A 113 31.62 15.21 -12.87
CA LEU A 113 30.87 14.17 -12.20
C LEU A 113 29.57 14.79 -11.69
N VAL A 114 28.45 14.16 -12.00
CA VAL A 114 27.15 14.51 -11.43
C VAL A 114 26.72 13.39 -10.51
N GLU A 115 26.48 13.72 -9.24
CA GLU A 115 26.00 12.80 -8.23
C GLU A 115 24.57 13.16 -7.82
N ASP A 116 23.73 12.14 -7.69
CA ASP A 116 22.40 12.29 -7.13
C ASP A 116 22.47 12.37 -5.59
N GLU A 117 21.94 13.45 -5.01
CA GLU A 117 21.92 13.62 -3.56
C GLU A 117 20.82 12.78 -2.89
N SER A 118 19.74 12.42 -3.57
CA SER A 118 18.75 11.48 -3.03
C SER A 118 19.28 10.06 -2.99
N GLY A 119 20.35 9.73 -3.72
CA GLY A 119 21.07 8.44 -3.59
C GLY A 119 21.90 8.32 -2.30
N LYS A 120 21.90 9.36 -1.45
CA LYS A 120 22.70 9.46 -0.22
C LYS A 120 21.81 9.65 1.00
N ILE A 121 22.30 9.20 2.16
CA ILE A 121 21.58 9.32 3.42
C ILE A 121 21.54 10.79 3.87
N ASN A 122 20.33 11.33 4.02
CA ASN A 122 20.16 12.69 4.49
C ASN A 122 20.28 12.77 6.02
N ILE A 123 21.44 13.18 6.49
CA ILE A 123 21.78 13.24 7.92
C ILE A 123 20.95 14.25 8.71
N ASN A 124 20.20 15.15 8.06
CA ASN A 124 19.27 16.05 8.74
C ASN A 124 17.91 15.39 9.05
N TYR A 125 17.61 14.22 8.46
CA TYR A 125 16.33 13.53 8.63
C TYR A 125 16.47 12.06 9.11
N ALA A 126 17.50 11.31 8.69
CA ALA A 126 17.71 9.88 9.02
C ALA A 126 18.18 9.55 10.45
N GLY A 127 17.72 8.46 11.05
CA GLY A 127 18.22 7.90 12.32
C GLY A 127 17.58 8.45 13.60
N GLY A 128 16.44 9.12 13.51
CA GLY A 128 15.76 9.76 14.64
C GLY A 128 14.55 9.01 15.19
N GLY A 129 14.19 7.86 14.59
CA GLY A 129 12.94 7.16 14.85
C GLY A 129 12.80 6.76 16.32
N ASP A 130 11.65 7.10 16.90
CA ASP A 130 11.19 6.52 18.16
C ASP A 130 10.61 5.15 17.81
N MET A 131 11.24 4.06 18.28
CA MET A 131 10.90 2.67 17.93
C MET A 131 9.51 2.22 18.45
N SER A 132 8.65 3.16 18.84
CA SER A 132 7.44 2.93 19.63
C SER A 132 6.13 3.05 18.83
N TRP A 133 6.15 3.46 17.55
CA TRP A 133 4.92 3.64 16.74
C TRP A 133 5.09 3.13 15.30
N PRO A 134 4.03 2.62 14.64
CA PRO A 134 4.12 1.79 13.43
C PRO A 134 4.26 2.60 12.13
N THR A 135 4.88 3.78 12.16
CA THR A 135 5.05 4.63 10.96
C THR A 135 6.49 4.52 10.45
N TYR A 136 6.70 4.09 9.20
CA TYR A 136 8.02 4.19 8.57
C TYR A 136 8.18 5.57 7.96
N THR A 137 9.01 6.36 8.60
CA THR A 137 9.43 7.66 8.10
C THR A 137 10.92 7.61 7.79
N VAL A 138 11.41 8.60 7.06
CA VAL A 138 12.84 8.72 6.79
C VAL A 138 13.72 8.72 8.05
N GLN A 139 13.14 8.93 9.24
CA GLN A 139 13.84 8.83 10.52
C GLN A 139 14.23 7.40 10.90
N ASP A 140 13.60 6.38 10.30
CA ASP A 140 13.89 4.96 10.52
C ASP A 140 15.05 4.46 9.65
N ILE A 141 15.48 5.25 8.67
CA ILE A 141 16.71 4.99 7.93
C ILE A 141 17.90 5.16 8.90
N GLY A 142 18.73 4.14 9.03
CA GLY A 142 19.91 4.17 9.89
C GLY A 142 20.96 5.20 9.43
N VAL A 143 21.87 5.55 10.34
CA VAL A 143 23.01 6.46 10.06
C VAL A 143 24.32 5.67 10.17
N PHE A 144 24.53 4.74 9.23
CA PHE A 144 25.77 3.95 9.09
C PHE A 144 26.32 3.36 10.40
N SER A 145 25.45 2.90 11.30
CA SER A 145 25.83 2.27 12.58
C SER A 145 26.81 1.11 12.37
N ASN A 146 26.66 0.37 11.27
CA ASN A 146 27.56 -0.71 10.85
C ASN A 146 28.99 -0.25 10.53
N ILE A 147 29.20 1.03 10.20
CA ILE A 147 30.53 1.58 9.84
C ILE A 147 31.17 2.28 11.03
N ILE A 148 30.41 3.09 11.76
CA ILE A 148 30.96 4.00 12.79
C ILE A 148 30.62 3.59 14.23
N GLY A 149 29.75 2.59 14.40
CA GLY A 149 29.18 2.15 15.67
C GLY A 149 27.94 2.95 16.06
N GLU A 150 26.99 2.29 16.73
CA GLU A 150 25.70 2.89 17.14
C GLU A 150 25.86 4.17 17.95
N HIS A 151 26.77 4.18 18.93
CA HIS A 151 26.98 5.36 19.77
C HIS A 151 27.34 6.61 18.95
N ARG A 152 28.21 6.46 17.94
CA ARG A 152 28.62 7.58 17.07
C ARG A 152 27.52 7.98 16.09
N ALA A 153 26.77 7.00 15.57
CA ALA A 153 25.59 7.28 14.75
C ALA A 153 24.57 8.13 15.52
N TRP A 154 24.35 7.81 16.80
CA TRP A 154 23.51 8.61 17.70
C TRP A 154 24.05 10.02 17.94
N GLN A 155 25.37 10.23 18.04
CA GLN A 155 25.93 11.58 18.17
C GLN A 155 25.58 12.48 16.96
N ILE A 156 25.51 11.92 15.75
CA ILE A 156 25.08 12.67 14.55
C ILE A 156 23.62 13.12 14.70
N VAL A 157 22.77 12.24 15.21
CA VAL A 157 21.34 12.47 15.43
C VAL A 157 21.09 13.43 16.59
N ASP A 158 21.87 13.35 17.66
CA ASP A 158 21.73 14.23 18.82
C ASP A 158 22.17 15.66 18.50
N TYR A 159 23.28 15.83 17.79
CA TYR A 159 23.73 17.16 17.38
C TYR A 159 22.68 17.87 16.51
N ARG A 160 22.09 17.18 15.51
CA ARG A 160 21.10 17.81 14.60
C ARG A 160 19.80 18.23 15.28
N ARG A 161 19.43 17.59 16.41
CA ARG A 161 18.24 17.96 17.21
C ARG A 161 18.38 19.38 17.76
N GLY A 162 19.62 19.81 18.07
CA GLY A 162 19.92 21.19 18.45
C GLY A 162 20.12 22.11 17.25
N ARG A 163 20.83 21.65 16.21
CA ARG A 163 21.13 22.44 15.02
C ARG A 163 21.35 21.58 13.77
N ARG A 164 20.55 21.80 12.72
CA ARG A 164 20.74 21.14 11.42
C ARG A 164 22.12 21.41 10.82
N TYR A 165 22.67 20.41 10.15
CA TYR A 165 23.90 20.51 9.37
C TYR A 165 23.63 21.36 8.11
N ALA A 166 24.50 22.32 7.84
CA ALA A 166 24.38 23.16 6.66
C ALA A 166 25.04 22.50 5.44
N VAL A 167 26.15 21.78 5.67
CA VAL A 167 26.86 21.00 4.65
C VAL A 167 27.27 19.63 5.21
N PRO A 168 27.52 18.61 4.36
CA PRO A 168 27.89 17.28 4.83
C PRO A 168 29.12 17.24 5.74
N SER A 169 30.10 18.15 5.56
CA SER A 169 31.29 18.20 6.42
C SER A 169 31.03 18.68 7.85
N ASP A 170 29.85 19.25 8.13
CA ASP A 170 29.49 19.72 9.46
C ASP A 170 29.25 18.56 10.45
N ILE A 171 29.16 17.31 9.98
CA ILE A 171 29.08 16.15 10.89
C ILE A 171 30.25 16.08 11.86
N LYS A 172 31.39 16.70 11.51
CA LYS A 172 32.57 16.78 12.37
C LYS A 172 32.36 17.62 13.63
N LEU A 173 31.23 18.32 13.72
CA LEU A 173 30.81 19.06 14.91
C LEU A 173 30.09 18.15 15.92
N ALA A 174 29.62 16.99 15.50
CA ALA A 174 29.07 15.98 16.39
C ALA A 174 30.19 15.31 17.20
N ASP A 175 29.87 14.97 18.46
CA ASP A 175 30.86 14.38 19.35
C ASP A 175 31.37 13.04 18.82
N GLY A 176 32.68 12.81 18.97
CA GLY A 176 33.33 11.60 18.47
C GLY A 176 33.43 11.46 16.94
N ILE A 177 33.00 12.44 16.14
CA ILE A 177 33.12 12.44 14.67
C ILE A 177 34.30 13.31 14.22
N GLY A 178 35.45 12.69 13.97
CA GLY A 178 36.63 13.37 13.44
C GLY A 178 36.76 13.32 11.91
N GLU A 179 37.83 13.93 11.38
CA GLU A 179 38.14 13.93 9.94
C GLU A 179 38.19 12.50 9.36
N GLY A 180 38.85 11.56 10.05
CA GLY A 180 38.97 10.18 9.57
C GLY A 180 37.62 9.45 9.45
N ILE A 181 36.62 9.78 10.28
CA ILE A 181 35.27 9.23 10.16
C ILE A 181 34.53 9.91 9.01
N TYR A 182 34.64 11.23 8.91
CA TYR A 182 34.05 11.97 7.80
C TYR A 182 34.53 11.45 6.44
N GLN A 183 35.83 11.16 6.29
CA GLN A 183 36.37 10.60 5.05
C GLN A 183 35.74 9.25 4.66
N LYS A 184 35.34 8.42 5.63
CA LYS A 184 34.62 7.15 5.36
C LYS A 184 33.16 7.35 4.94
N LEU A 185 32.54 8.45 5.35
CA LEU A 185 31.11 8.70 5.14
C LEU A 185 30.81 9.68 4.01
N ARG A 186 31.75 10.55 3.63
CA ARG A 186 31.53 11.73 2.78
C ARG A 186 30.82 11.45 1.44
N ASN A 187 30.94 10.25 0.89
CA ASN A 187 30.32 9.85 -0.37
C ASN A 187 28.91 9.26 -0.19
N TYR A 188 28.51 8.94 1.04
CA TYR A 188 27.23 8.31 1.36
C TYR A 188 26.23 9.23 2.08
N ILE A 189 26.64 10.46 2.41
CA ILE A 189 25.81 11.42 3.17
C ILE A 189 25.48 12.68 2.37
N THR A 190 24.32 13.27 2.66
CA THR A 190 23.91 14.59 2.14
C THR A 190 23.17 15.41 3.21
N THR A 191 23.07 16.72 2.99
CA THR A 191 22.18 17.63 3.73
C THR A 191 21.04 18.20 2.87
N PHE A 192 20.94 17.82 1.58
CA PHE A 192 20.16 18.57 0.59
C PHE A 192 19.09 17.77 -0.18
N SER A 193 18.87 16.48 0.08
CA SER A 193 17.91 15.68 -0.70
C SER A 193 16.45 15.90 -0.34
N TYR A 194 15.60 15.92 -1.39
CA TYR A 194 14.14 15.89 -1.28
C TYR A 194 13.48 15.35 -2.56
N ASP A 195 12.30 14.75 -2.37
CA ASP A 195 11.40 14.24 -3.38
C ASP A 195 10.09 15.05 -3.38
N LEU A 196 9.46 15.18 -4.54
CA LEU A 196 8.13 15.76 -4.66
C LEU A 196 7.12 14.61 -4.53
N ASN A 197 6.09 14.74 -3.69
CA ASN A 197 5.03 13.73 -3.55
C ASN A 197 4.12 13.69 -4.79
N THR A 198 4.68 13.22 -5.89
CA THR A 198 4.06 13.14 -7.22
C THR A 198 4.13 11.71 -7.75
N ASN A 199 3.26 11.30 -8.66
CA ASN A 199 3.39 10.02 -9.39
C ASN A 199 4.43 10.17 -10.52
N ARG A 200 4.77 9.09 -11.22
CA ARG A 200 5.72 9.06 -12.34
C ARG A 200 5.43 10.08 -13.45
N TYR A 201 4.18 10.52 -13.60
CA TYR A 201 3.75 11.52 -14.59
C TYR A 201 3.85 12.96 -14.08
N GLY A 202 4.37 13.18 -12.86
CA GLY A 202 4.51 14.51 -12.24
C GLY A 202 3.22 15.04 -11.61
N GLU A 203 2.16 14.24 -11.53
CA GLU A 203 0.89 14.62 -10.91
C GLU A 203 0.99 14.43 -9.39
N ARG A 204 0.33 15.28 -8.61
CA ARG A 204 0.39 15.17 -7.14
C ARG A 204 -0.28 13.88 -6.65
N ARG A 205 0.41 13.13 -5.78
CA ARG A 205 -0.14 11.94 -5.12
C ARG A 205 -1.30 12.30 -4.21
N ILE A 206 -2.25 11.38 -4.12
CA ILE A 206 -3.47 11.54 -3.35
C ILE A 206 -3.26 10.97 -1.94
N ASN A 207 -3.64 11.74 -0.92
CA ASN A 207 -3.53 11.30 0.46
C ASN A 207 -4.63 10.26 0.78
N LEU A 208 -4.22 9.02 1.05
CA LEU A 208 -5.11 7.90 1.40
C LEU A 208 -5.97 8.15 2.63
N ASN A 209 -5.54 9.01 3.54
CA ASN A 209 -6.30 9.28 4.77
C ASN A 209 -7.43 10.29 4.57
N ASN A 210 -7.40 11.08 3.50
CA ASN A 210 -8.34 12.19 3.27
C ASN A 210 -9.06 12.12 1.92
N ALA A 211 -8.71 11.19 1.03
CA ALA A 211 -9.30 11.05 -0.30
C ALA A 211 -10.81 10.75 -0.25
N SER A 212 -11.62 11.44 -1.05
CA SER A 212 -13.06 11.13 -1.19
C SER A 212 -13.29 9.83 -1.96
N PHE A 213 -14.49 9.25 -1.83
CA PHE A 213 -14.88 8.07 -2.62
C PHE A 213 -14.79 8.32 -4.12
N GLU A 214 -15.26 9.48 -4.58
CA GLU A 214 -15.27 9.87 -5.99
C GLU A 214 -13.84 9.98 -6.54
N THR A 215 -12.93 10.54 -5.74
CA THR A 215 -11.50 10.61 -6.09
C THR A 215 -10.89 9.21 -6.20
N LEU A 216 -11.16 8.33 -5.24
CA LEU A 216 -10.64 6.96 -5.26
C LEU A 216 -11.18 6.17 -6.46
N LEU A 217 -12.49 6.22 -6.69
CA LEU A 217 -13.16 5.57 -7.82
C LEU A 217 -12.59 6.05 -9.16
N GLN A 218 -12.38 7.35 -9.33
CA GLN A 218 -11.81 7.91 -10.56
C GLN A 218 -10.39 7.41 -10.82
N VAL A 219 -9.53 7.41 -9.79
CA VAL A 219 -8.14 6.96 -9.93
C VAL A 219 -8.09 5.47 -10.29
N LEU A 220 -8.86 4.64 -9.59
CA LEU A 220 -8.93 3.21 -9.85
C LEU A 220 -9.51 2.94 -11.25
N GLY A 221 -10.56 3.66 -11.67
CA GLY A 221 -11.09 3.57 -13.02
C GLY A 221 -10.04 3.91 -14.09
N ASN A 222 -9.26 4.99 -13.89
CA ASN A 222 -8.17 5.37 -14.79
C ASN A 222 -7.05 4.33 -14.86
N LEU A 223 -6.85 3.56 -13.79
CA LEU A 223 -5.91 2.45 -13.74
C LEU A 223 -6.43 1.17 -14.45
N GLY A 224 -7.67 1.17 -14.92
CA GLY A 224 -8.28 0.09 -15.69
C GLY A 224 -9.06 -0.94 -14.88
N TYR A 225 -9.36 -0.65 -13.60
CA TYR A 225 -10.27 -1.49 -12.83
C TYR A 225 -11.70 -1.39 -13.36
N GLU A 226 -12.42 -2.52 -13.39
CA GLU A 226 -13.85 -2.53 -13.67
C GLU A 226 -14.60 -1.70 -12.62
N GLU A 227 -15.63 -0.97 -13.02
CA GLU A 227 -16.31 0.01 -12.17
C GLU A 227 -16.79 -0.57 -10.83
N SER A 228 -17.34 -1.80 -10.85
CA SER A 228 -17.84 -2.44 -9.64
C SER A 228 -16.71 -2.89 -8.69
N VAL A 229 -15.57 -3.31 -9.24
CA VAL A 229 -14.35 -3.63 -8.48
C VAL A 229 -13.70 -2.36 -7.93
N ALA A 230 -13.55 -1.32 -8.76
CA ALA A 230 -13.01 -0.03 -8.37
C ALA A 230 -13.83 0.61 -7.25
N GLY A 231 -15.16 0.57 -7.35
CA GLY A 231 -16.07 1.03 -6.31
C GLY A 231 -15.91 0.26 -5.00
N GLN A 232 -15.76 -1.07 -5.07
CA GLN A 232 -15.56 -1.88 -3.87
C GLN A 232 -14.21 -1.60 -3.19
N ILE A 233 -13.13 -1.49 -3.97
CA ILE A 233 -11.82 -1.11 -3.43
C ILE A 233 -11.90 0.28 -2.79
N ALA A 234 -12.55 1.25 -3.44
CA ALA A 234 -12.71 2.60 -2.91
C ALA A 234 -13.45 2.63 -1.57
N VAL A 235 -14.59 1.93 -1.43
CA VAL A 235 -15.31 1.86 -0.15
C VAL A 235 -14.50 1.12 0.92
N ASN A 236 -13.74 0.08 0.54
CA ASN A 236 -12.90 -0.66 1.48
C ASN A 236 -11.70 0.16 1.96
N ILE A 237 -11.11 1.03 1.12
CA ILE A 237 -10.09 2.00 1.56
C ILE A 237 -10.69 2.96 2.60
N ILE A 238 -11.93 3.42 2.39
CA ILE A 238 -12.62 4.30 3.34
C ILE A 238 -12.89 3.57 4.65
N ALA A 239 -13.41 2.34 4.58
CA ALA A 239 -13.68 1.48 5.73
C ALA A 239 -12.43 1.24 6.57
N TYR A 240 -11.30 0.95 5.92
CA TYR A 240 -10.04 0.64 6.59
C TYR A 240 -9.57 1.78 7.51
N ARG A 241 -9.76 3.03 7.08
CA ARG A 241 -9.39 4.24 7.83
C ARG A 241 -10.50 4.86 8.66
N ASP A 242 -11.72 4.30 8.60
CA ASP A 242 -12.86 4.80 9.36
C ASP A 242 -12.84 4.23 10.78
N THR A 243 -12.86 5.11 11.78
CA THR A 243 -12.91 4.72 13.19
C THR A 243 -14.25 4.12 13.62
N SER A 244 -15.29 4.24 12.78
CA SER A 244 -16.61 3.67 13.00
C SER A 244 -16.61 2.14 12.91
N ARG A 245 -17.50 1.50 13.69
CA ARG A 245 -17.80 0.06 13.53
C ARG A 245 -18.93 -0.19 12.52
N VAL A 246 -19.58 0.86 12.03
CA VAL A 246 -20.62 0.78 11.00
C VAL A 246 -19.96 0.83 9.63
N PRO A 247 -20.19 -0.17 8.76
CA PRO A 247 -19.69 -0.16 7.39
C PRO A 247 -20.11 1.10 6.62
N PRO A 248 -19.16 1.85 6.00
CA PRO A 248 -19.53 2.92 5.09
C PRO A 248 -20.25 2.34 3.88
N GLN A 249 -21.26 3.05 3.39
CA GLN A 249 -22.13 2.61 2.30
C GLN A 249 -22.08 3.61 1.14
N TYR A 250 -22.01 3.07 -0.08
CA TYR A 250 -22.06 3.86 -1.31
C TYR A 250 -23.05 3.27 -2.30
N HIS A 251 -23.95 4.10 -2.79
CA HIS A 251 -24.99 3.70 -3.74
C HIS A 251 -24.51 3.94 -5.16
N THR A 252 -24.43 2.88 -5.94
CA THR A 252 -24.26 2.95 -7.39
C THR A 252 -25.63 2.76 -8.07
N GLU A 253 -25.72 3.01 -9.37
CA GLU A 253 -26.96 2.73 -10.12
C GLU A 253 -27.38 1.25 -10.07
N LYS A 254 -26.45 0.33 -9.80
CA LYS A 254 -26.65 -1.13 -9.88
C LYS A 254 -26.76 -1.82 -8.53
N GLN A 255 -26.08 -1.31 -7.50
CA GLN A 255 -26.00 -1.96 -6.19
C GLN A 255 -25.54 -0.99 -5.08
N VAL A 256 -25.78 -1.38 -3.84
CA VAL A 256 -25.12 -0.78 -2.66
C VAL A 256 -23.78 -1.48 -2.44
N LEU A 257 -22.74 -0.70 -2.17
CA LEU A 257 -21.41 -1.17 -1.82
C LEU A 257 -21.20 -0.97 -0.32
N PHE A 258 -20.75 -2.01 0.36
CA PHE A 258 -20.48 -2.00 1.79
C PHE A 258 -18.97 -2.10 2.03
N GLY A 259 -18.45 -1.25 2.90
CA GLY A 259 -17.08 -1.34 3.38
C GLY A 259 -16.86 -2.55 4.28
N VAL A 260 -15.64 -3.10 4.28
CA VAL A 260 -15.25 -4.16 5.23
C VAL A 260 -14.91 -3.55 6.59
N ASN A 261 -15.80 -3.71 7.58
CA ASN A 261 -15.57 -3.33 8.98
C ASN A 261 -15.62 -4.57 9.87
N LYS A 262 -15.28 -4.40 11.16
CA LYS A 262 -15.28 -5.48 12.15
C LYS A 262 -16.70 -5.82 12.61
N THR A 263 -17.46 -6.45 11.72
CA THR A 263 -18.87 -6.85 11.87
C THR A 263 -19.04 -8.31 11.47
N PRO A 264 -20.00 -9.05 12.05
CA PRO A 264 -20.27 -10.41 11.61
C PRO A 264 -20.99 -10.40 10.25
N TYR A 265 -21.01 -11.56 9.58
CA TYR A 265 -21.58 -11.72 8.24
C TYR A 265 -22.63 -12.82 8.21
N PHE A 266 -23.65 -12.70 7.36
CA PHE A 266 -24.47 -13.87 7.02
C PHE A 266 -23.60 -14.95 6.39
N ASN A 267 -23.75 -16.19 6.84
CA ASN A 267 -22.87 -17.28 6.45
C ASN A 267 -23.58 -18.46 5.81
N GLU A 268 -24.69 -18.92 6.39
CA GLU A 268 -25.47 -20.06 5.91
C GLU A 268 -26.96 -19.82 6.15
N ILE A 269 -27.80 -20.20 5.18
CA ILE A 269 -29.26 -20.09 5.26
C ILE A 269 -29.89 -21.41 4.78
N GLU A 270 -30.87 -21.90 5.54
CA GLU A 270 -31.79 -22.97 5.12
C GLU A 270 -33.21 -22.43 5.11
N ALA A 271 -33.71 -22.09 3.93
CA ALA A 271 -35.05 -21.55 3.77
C ALA A 271 -36.05 -22.65 3.37
N VAL A 272 -35.65 -23.59 2.50
CA VAL A 272 -36.59 -24.57 1.94
C VAL A 272 -36.47 -25.92 2.62
N LYS A 273 -37.59 -26.42 3.14
CA LYS A 273 -37.70 -27.75 3.76
C LYS A 273 -38.50 -28.75 2.93
N PRO A 274 -38.19 -30.06 3.04
CA PRO A 274 -38.93 -31.09 2.34
C PRO A 274 -40.31 -31.28 2.95
N TRP A 275 -41.28 -31.62 2.10
CA TRP A 275 -42.68 -31.84 2.50
C TRP A 275 -43.05 -33.31 2.42
N LYS A 276 -43.84 -33.78 3.39
CA LYS A 276 -44.39 -35.13 3.45
C LYS A 276 -45.91 -35.09 3.42
N ALA A 277 -46.49 -35.81 2.47
CA ALA A 277 -47.92 -36.06 2.42
C ALA A 277 -48.29 -37.28 3.28
N GLN A 278 -49.37 -37.15 4.06
CA GLN A 278 -49.99 -38.21 4.84
C GLN A 278 -51.50 -38.15 4.64
N VAL A 279 -52.14 -39.30 4.44
CA VAL A 279 -53.59 -39.39 4.25
C VAL A 279 -54.20 -40.09 5.45
N GLU A 280 -55.15 -39.44 6.10
CA GLU A 280 -55.91 -39.98 7.23
C GLU A 280 -57.41 -39.88 6.93
N GLY A 281 -58.04 -41.03 6.67
CA GLY A 281 -59.43 -41.07 6.23
C GLY A 281 -59.63 -40.34 4.90
N LYS A 282 -60.39 -39.24 4.93
CA LYS A 282 -60.61 -38.35 3.77
C LYS A 282 -59.67 -37.14 3.76
N THR A 283 -58.94 -36.89 4.85
CA THR A 283 -58.11 -35.70 5.01
C THR A 283 -56.70 -35.94 4.46
N ILE A 284 -56.16 -34.96 3.74
CA ILE A 284 -54.77 -34.95 3.29
C ILE A 284 -54.00 -33.95 4.14
N MET A 285 -52.93 -34.40 4.78
CA MET A 285 -52.00 -33.56 5.53
C MET A 285 -50.67 -33.45 4.79
N LEU A 286 -50.20 -32.23 4.56
CA LEU A 286 -48.91 -31.94 3.97
C LEU A 286 -48.07 -31.28 5.05
N ARG A 287 -47.05 -31.99 5.55
CA ARG A 287 -46.20 -31.54 6.65
C ARG A 287 -44.82 -31.16 6.15
N GLU A 288 -44.34 -30.00 6.54
CA GLU A 288 -42.95 -29.63 6.42
C GLU A 288 -42.09 -30.48 7.38
N ILE A 289 -40.95 -30.97 6.90
CA ILE A 289 -40.04 -31.83 7.66
C ILE A 289 -38.81 -31.03 8.07
N GLY A 290 -38.64 -30.85 9.39
CA GLY A 290 -37.54 -30.11 9.97
C GLY A 290 -37.84 -28.61 10.11
N GLY A 291 -36.86 -27.85 10.58
CA GLY A 291 -36.95 -26.41 10.82
C GLY A 291 -35.86 -25.61 10.13
N GLN A 292 -36.23 -24.45 9.61
CA GLN A 292 -35.34 -23.52 8.91
C GLN A 292 -34.20 -23.02 9.82
N PHE A 293 -33.14 -22.44 9.25
CA PHE A 293 -32.16 -21.74 10.07
C PHE A 293 -31.42 -20.63 9.33
N ILE A 294 -30.89 -19.70 10.12
CA ILE A 294 -29.98 -18.64 9.70
C ILE A 294 -28.71 -18.75 10.55
N GLU A 295 -27.56 -18.58 9.92
CA GLU A 295 -26.27 -18.52 10.58
C GLU A 295 -25.54 -17.22 10.28
N ILE A 296 -24.96 -16.65 11.33
CA ILE A 296 -24.09 -15.47 11.29
C ILE A 296 -22.69 -15.88 11.78
N PHE A 297 -21.65 -15.46 11.06
CA PHE A 297 -20.26 -15.82 11.33
C PHE A 297 -19.44 -14.63 11.84
N ASN A 298 -18.61 -14.87 12.86
CA ASN A 298 -17.56 -13.97 13.32
C ASN A 298 -16.19 -14.43 12.77
N PRO A 299 -15.63 -13.76 11.75
CA PRO A 299 -14.33 -14.13 11.19
C PRO A 299 -13.13 -13.59 11.98
N TYR A 300 -13.33 -12.89 13.11
CA TYR A 300 -12.27 -12.17 13.82
C TYR A 300 -11.72 -12.94 15.04
N PRO A 301 -10.47 -12.63 15.47
CA PRO A 301 -9.85 -13.18 16.67
C PRO A 301 -10.47 -12.71 17.99
N GLU A 302 -11.42 -11.77 17.94
CA GLU A 302 -12.05 -11.19 19.12
C GLU A 302 -13.56 -11.46 19.15
N PRO A 303 -14.17 -11.52 20.35
CA PRO A 303 -15.62 -11.66 20.45
C PRO A 303 -16.37 -10.44 19.90
N LEU A 304 -17.51 -10.68 19.26
CA LEU A 304 -18.41 -9.63 18.77
C LEU A 304 -19.71 -9.59 19.57
N ASP A 305 -20.05 -8.42 20.13
CA ASP A 305 -21.35 -8.18 20.75
C ASP A 305 -22.39 -7.87 19.67
N ILE A 306 -23.37 -8.77 19.55
CA ILE A 306 -24.50 -8.69 18.60
C ILE A 306 -25.83 -8.54 19.34
N GLY A 307 -25.81 -8.18 20.62
CA GLY A 307 -27.02 -7.99 21.41
C GLY A 307 -27.89 -6.85 20.87
N ASN A 308 -29.19 -7.14 20.72
CA ASN A 308 -30.20 -6.26 20.13
C ASN A 308 -30.04 -6.01 18.62
N TRP A 309 -29.14 -6.72 17.93
CA TRP A 309 -29.07 -6.66 16.47
C TRP A 309 -30.34 -7.25 15.85
N CYS A 310 -30.66 -6.83 14.64
CA CYS A 310 -31.93 -7.12 14.00
C CYS A 310 -31.74 -7.68 12.59
N ILE A 311 -32.42 -8.78 12.27
CA ILE A 311 -32.43 -9.38 10.93
C ILE A 311 -33.79 -9.16 10.29
N THR A 312 -33.80 -8.68 9.04
CA THR A 312 -35.03 -8.48 8.24
C THR A 312 -34.91 -9.16 6.88
N GLY A 313 -36.03 -9.31 6.18
CA GLY A 313 -36.07 -9.86 4.82
C GLY A 313 -36.42 -11.35 4.74
N VAL A 314 -36.11 -12.11 5.78
CA VAL A 314 -36.80 -13.37 6.05
C VAL A 314 -38.18 -13.04 6.59
N VAL A 315 -39.23 -13.60 6.01
CA VAL A 315 -40.56 -13.49 6.60
C VAL A 315 -40.54 -14.28 7.90
N THR A 316 -40.31 -13.60 9.01
CA THR A 316 -40.61 -14.15 10.33
C THR A 316 -42.03 -13.80 10.68
N LEU A 317 -42.77 -14.75 11.24
CA LEU A 317 -44.16 -14.51 11.64
C LEU A 317 -44.15 -13.97 13.06
N PHE A 318 -44.75 -12.80 13.25
CA PHE A 318 -44.63 -11.97 14.44
C PHE A 318 -44.95 -12.69 15.75
N SER A 319 -44.17 -12.22 16.71
CA SER A 319 -44.17 -12.36 18.15
C SER A 319 -45.30 -11.54 18.82
N GLY A 320 -45.83 -12.07 19.92
CA GLY A 320 -46.91 -11.49 20.73
C GLY A 320 -48.10 -12.43 20.89
N SER A 321 -48.64 -12.94 19.78
CA SER A 321 -49.78 -13.87 19.70
C SER A 321 -49.41 -15.29 19.32
N GLY A 322 -48.11 -15.60 19.15
CA GLY A 322 -47.62 -16.91 18.73
C GLY A 322 -48.15 -18.06 19.60
N GLY A 323 -48.22 -17.87 20.92
CA GLY A 323 -48.81 -18.86 21.82
C GLY A 323 -50.27 -19.17 21.53
N GLU A 324 -51.08 -18.16 21.19
CA GLU A 324 -52.49 -18.34 20.84
C GLU A 324 -52.64 -18.99 19.45
N VAL A 325 -51.84 -18.56 18.47
CA VAL A 325 -51.84 -19.14 17.11
C VAL A 325 -51.38 -20.60 17.13
N TYR A 326 -50.36 -20.93 17.93
CA TYR A 326 -49.90 -22.30 18.13
C TYR A 326 -50.93 -23.14 18.86
N GLN A 327 -51.52 -22.62 19.94
CA GLN A 327 -52.55 -23.36 20.67
C GLN A 327 -53.75 -23.64 19.77
N GLU A 328 -54.22 -22.63 19.03
CA GLU A 328 -55.32 -22.79 18.08
C GLU A 328 -54.95 -23.76 16.94
N SER A 329 -53.72 -23.69 16.43
CA SER A 329 -53.23 -24.61 15.39
C SER A 329 -53.17 -26.06 15.90
N LEU A 330 -52.75 -26.27 17.15
CA LEU A 330 -52.70 -27.58 17.80
C LEU A 330 -54.11 -28.11 18.09
N ASP A 331 -55.02 -27.28 18.58
CA ASP A 331 -56.41 -27.66 18.84
C ASP A 331 -57.11 -28.12 17.54
N ILE A 332 -56.97 -27.34 16.45
CA ILE A 332 -57.50 -27.72 15.14
C ILE A 332 -56.83 -28.99 14.61
N PHE A 333 -55.50 -29.13 14.81
CA PHE A 333 -54.76 -30.31 14.39
C PHE A 333 -55.26 -31.58 15.11
N ASP A 334 -55.44 -31.52 16.43
CA ASP A 334 -55.91 -32.63 17.25
C ASP A 334 -57.37 -33.00 16.93
N GLU A 335 -58.23 -32.01 16.66
CA GLU A 335 -59.60 -32.23 16.18
C GLU A 335 -59.62 -33.01 14.86
N VAL A 336 -58.81 -32.56 13.89
CA VAL A 336 -58.70 -33.19 12.56
C VAL A 336 -58.15 -34.62 12.65
N VAL A 337 -57.10 -34.83 13.46
CA VAL A 337 -56.53 -36.17 13.71
C VAL A 337 -57.53 -37.06 14.47
N GLY A 338 -58.35 -36.47 15.33
CA GLY A 338 -59.50 -37.10 15.99
C GLY A 338 -60.67 -37.44 15.06
N GLY A 339 -60.62 -37.01 13.79
CA GLY A 339 -61.61 -37.31 12.75
C GLY A 339 -62.64 -36.21 12.48
N GLU A 340 -62.51 -35.03 13.11
CA GLU A 340 -63.36 -33.88 12.84
C GLU A 340 -63.08 -33.33 11.43
N THR A 341 -64.15 -32.99 10.70
CA THR A 341 -64.05 -32.48 9.33
C THR A 341 -64.83 -31.19 9.09
N ASP A 342 -65.61 -30.72 10.08
CA ASP A 342 -66.38 -29.46 10.02
C ASP A 342 -65.68 -28.34 10.82
N ILE A 343 -64.52 -27.90 10.33
CA ILE A 343 -63.78 -26.80 10.94
C ILE A 343 -64.34 -25.46 10.43
N ALA A 344 -64.79 -24.61 11.36
CA ALA A 344 -65.36 -23.31 11.04
C ALA A 344 -64.35 -22.38 10.31
N PRO A 345 -64.65 -21.90 9.09
CA PRO A 345 -63.72 -21.06 8.32
C PRO A 345 -63.28 -19.76 9.03
N GLU A 346 -64.17 -19.14 9.80
CA GLU A 346 -63.86 -17.92 10.58
C GLU A 346 -62.84 -18.17 11.69
N ARG A 347 -62.75 -19.40 12.23
CA ARG A 347 -61.76 -19.79 13.24
C ARG A 347 -60.36 -19.80 12.63
N VAL A 348 -60.21 -20.43 11.46
CA VAL A 348 -58.97 -20.46 10.68
C VAL A 348 -58.57 -19.05 10.25
N LYS A 349 -59.53 -18.27 9.73
CA LYS A 349 -59.30 -16.89 9.31
C LYS A 349 -58.84 -16.01 10.48
N SER A 350 -59.49 -16.10 11.64
CA SER A 350 -59.08 -15.35 12.83
C SER A 350 -57.69 -15.72 13.32
N ALA A 351 -57.25 -16.98 13.18
CA ALA A 351 -55.90 -17.40 13.54
C ALA A 351 -54.87 -16.83 12.54
N MET A 352 -55.17 -16.90 11.24
CA MET A 352 -54.26 -16.42 10.19
C MET A 352 -54.16 -14.89 10.11
N GLU A 353 -55.21 -14.14 10.47
CA GLU A 353 -55.16 -12.68 10.51
C GLU A 353 -54.28 -12.14 11.66
N ARG A 354 -53.97 -12.97 12.67
CA ARG A 354 -53.01 -12.64 13.75
C ARG A 354 -51.56 -12.80 13.32
N VAL A 355 -51.31 -13.39 12.15
CA VAL A 355 -49.99 -13.62 11.60
C VAL A 355 -49.55 -12.38 10.82
N VAL A 356 -48.49 -11.71 11.28
CA VAL A 356 -47.92 -10.50 10.66
C VAL A 356 -46.42 -10.68 10.44
N SER A 357 -45.80 -9.99 9.48
CA SER A 357 -44.36 -10.15 9.15
C SER A 357 -43.46 -9.31 10.06
N SER A 358 -42.51 -9.92 10.77
CA SER A 358 -41.58 -9.31 11.74
C SER A 358 -40.13 -9.29 11.28
N SER A 359 -39.29 -8.75 12.16
CA SER A 359 -37.85 -8.94 12.21
C SER A 359 -37.45 -9.87 13.36
N ILE A 360 -36.28 -10.51 13.25
CA ILE A 360 -35.65 -11.27 14.33
C ILE A 360 -34.77 -10.32 15.13
N VAL A 361 -34.99 -10.23 16.44
CA VAL A 361 -34.13 -9.46 17.36
C VAL A 361 -33.27 -10.40 18.17
N ILE A 362 -31.95 -10.20 18.11
CA ILE A 362 -30.98 -10.99 18.85
C ILE A 362 -31.02 -10.58 20.33
N PRO A 363 -31.10 -11.53 21.29
CA PRO A 363 -31.19 -11.23 22.70
C PRO A 363 -30.06 -10.33 23.21
N LYS A 364 -30.40 -9.41 24.12
CA LYS A 364 -29.42 -8.51 24.75
C LYS A 364 -28.28 -9.28 25.41
N GLY A 365 -27.04 -8.83 25.19
CA GLY A 365 -25.83 -9.42 25.76
C GLY A 365 -25.33 -10.67 25.03
N THR A 366 -25.88 -10.97 23.85
CA THR A 366 -25.40 -12.05 22.99
C THR A 366 -24.03 -11.69 22.40
N VAL A 367 -23.07 -12.60 22.54
CA VAL A 367 -21.71 -12.44 22.04
C VAL A 367 -21.33 -13.65 21.17
N ILE A 368 -20.87 -13.40 19.95
CA ILE A 368 -20.25 -14.43 19.12
C ILE A 368 -18.77 -14.53 19.50
N GLN A 369 -18.30 -15.73 19.83
CA GLN A 369 -16.89 -15.99 20.16
C GLN A 369 -15.99 -15.85 18.90
N PRO A 370 -14.67 -15.69 19.07
CA PRO A 370 -13.73 -15.66 17.95
C PRO A 370 -13.88 -16.85 17.02
N TYR A 371 -13.83 -16.61 15.70
CA TYR A 371 -13.90 -17.66 14.67
C TYR A 371 -15.09 -18.63 14.84
N SER A 372 -16.23 -18.10 15.26
CA SER A 372 -17.39 -18.87 15.67
C SER A 372 -18.69 -18.36 15.05
N TYR A 373 -19.77 -19.09 15.30
CA TYR A 373 -21.05 -18.95 14.63
C TYR A 373 -22.17 -18.68 15.62
N TYR A 374 -23.15 -17.89 15.21
CA TYR A 374 -24.41 -17.70 15.90
C TYR A 374 -25.54 -18.25 15.03
N THR A 375 -26.23 -19.27 15.54
CA THR A 375 -27.30 -19.93 14.79
C THR A 375 -28.67 -19.64 15.40
N ILE A 376 -29.61 -19.35 14.51
CA ILE A 376 -31.00 -19.09 14.81
C ILE A 376 -31.80 -20.19 14.10
N GLY A 377 -32.35 -21.11 14.88
CA GLY A 377 -33.18 -22.19 14.38
C GLY A 377 -34.67 -21.83 14.38
N ASP A 378 -35.45 -22.70 13.78
CA ASP A 378 -36.89 -22.53 13.69
C ASP A 378 -37.61 -23.09 14.92
N SER A 379 -38.59 -22.33 15.39
CA SER A 379 -39.49 -22.70 16.47
C SER A 379 -40.84 -23.21 15.98
N MET A 380 -41.09 -23.21 14.67
CA MET A 380 -42.34 -23.66 14.08
C MET A 380 -42.13 -24.50 12.81
N SER A 381 -43.08 -25.39 12.50
CA SER A 381 -43.19 -26.00 11.19
C SER A 381 -44.60 -25.85 10.65
N ILE A 382 -44.73 -25.90 9.33
CA ILE A 382 -46.01 -25.76 8.67
C ILE A 382 -46.65 -27.12 8.44
N THR A 383 -47.92 -27.25 8.80
CA THR A 383 -48.77 -28.36 8.37
C THR A 383 -49.98 -27.82 7.64
N ILE A 384 -50.17 -28.22 6.38
CA ILE A 384 -51.36 -27.89 5.59
C ILE A 384 -52.32 -29.06 5.65
N VAL A 385 -53.51 -28.82 6.19
CA VAL A 385 -54.62 -29.77 6.21
C VAL A 385 -55.56 -29.45 5.05
N ILE A 386 -55.87 -30.45 4.24
CA ILE A 386 -56.83 -30.36 3.13
C ILE A 386 -57.98 -31.32 3.41
N ILE A 387 -59.15 -30.75 3.67
CA ILE A 387 -60.40 -31.50 3.87
C ILE A 387 -61.19 -31.44 2.56
N PRO A 388 -61.45 -32.59 1.89
CA PRO A 388 -62.23 -32.62 0.66
C PRO A 388 -63.71 -32.33 0.93
N ALA A 389 -64.09 -31.06 0.90
CA ALA A 389 -65.46 -30.59 0.95
C ALA A 389 -66.00 -30.28 -0.45
N LYS A 390 -67.32 -30.34 -0.64
CA LYS A 390 -68.01 -29.89 -1.86
C LYS A 390 -68.67 -28.54 -1.61
N PRO A 391 -68.58 -27.55 -2.52
CA PRO A 391 -68.01 -27.63 -3.87
C PRO A 391 -66.49 -27.37 -3.98
N VAL A 392 -65.84 -26.90 -2.92
CA VAL A 392 -64.40 -26.56 -2.90
C VAL A 392 -63.74 -27.17 -1.65
N PRO A 393 -62.53 -27.76 -1.75
CA PRO A 393 -61.81 -28.26 -0.59
C PRO A 393 -61.47 -27.13 0.39
N VAL A 394 -61.53 -27.42 1.69
CA VAL A 394 -61.09 -26.51 2.75
C VAL A 394 -59.59 -26.73 2.96
N ILE A 395 -58.79 -25.68 2.83
CA ILE A 395 -57.33 -25.71 3.02
C ILE A 395 -57.01 -24.90 4.27
N ILE A 396 -56.40 -25.54 5.26
CA ILE A 396 -56.13 -24.98 6.58
C ILE A 396 -54.61 -25.04 6.82
N PRO A 397 -53.90 -23.89 6.79
CA PRO A 397 -52.53 -23.81 7.29
C PRO A 397 -52.52 -23.85 8.82
N LEU A 398 -51.71 -24.73 9.38
CA LEU A 398 -51.49 -24.89 10.82
C LEU A 398 -50.00 -24.73 11.13
N PHE A 399 -49.70 -24.12 12.27
CA PHE A 399 -48.36 -23.90 12.75
C PHE A 399 -48.08 -24.75 13.97
N VAL A 400 -47.12 -25.66 13.85
CA VAL A 400 -46.79 -26.65 14.87
C VAL A 400 -45.47 -26.26 15.55
N PRO A 401 -45.41 -26.14 16.88
CA PRO A 401 -44.15 -25.83 17.57
C PRO A 401 -43.09 -26.90 17.38
N ILE A 402 -41.87 -26.50 17.01
CA ILE A 402 -40.69 -27.35 16.91
C ILE A 402 -39.47 -26.67 17.56
N ARG A 403 -38.32 -27.36 17.57
CA ARG A 403 -37.00 -26.79 17.83
C ARG A 403 -35.98 -27.48 16.94
N ASP A 404 -35.80 -26.96 15.74
CA ASP A 404 -34.94 -27.56 14.72
C ASP A 404 -34.28 -26.46 13.85
N PRO A 405 -33.00 -26.57 13.49
CA PRO A 405 -32.04 -27.61 13.84
C PRO A 405 -31.77 -27.67 15.36
N LYS A 406 -31.44 -28.87 15.86
CA LYS A 406 -31.05 -29.03 17.27
C LYS A 406 -29.74 -28.32 17.58
N GLY A 407 -29.67 -27.70 18.75
CA GLY A 407 -28.44 -27.07 19.24
C GLY A 407 -28.23 -25.62 18.82
N CYS A 408 -29.23 -25.00 18.17
CA CYS A 408 -29.17 -23.58 17.86
C CYS A 408 -29.20 -22.72 19.14
N GLN A 409 -28.55 -21.55 19.08
CA GLN A 409 -28.46 -20.64 20.23
C GLN A 409 -29.74 -19.83 20.45
N GLN A 410 -30.49 -19.54 19.39
CA GLN A 410 -31.80 -18.89 19.43
C GLN A 410 -32.80 -19.69 18.59
N TYR A 411 -34.08 -19.59 18.94
CA TYR A 411 -35.16 -20.20 18.17
C TYR A 411 -36.27 -19.18 17.95
N GLU A 412 -36.66 -18.96 16.70
CA GLU A 412 -37.69 -18.00 16.29
C GLU A 412 -38.70 -18.64 15.33
N PRO A 413 -39.94 -18.14 15.26
CA PRO A 413 -40.92 -18.56 14.24
C PRO A 413 -40.51 -18.09 12.84
N MET A 414 -39.82 -18.95 12.10
CA MET A 414 -39.30 -18.61 10.79
C MET A 414 -40.26 -19.09 9.70
N LEU A 415 -40.46 -18.24 8.70
CA LEU A 415 -41.27 -18.56 7.53
C LEU A 415 -40.56 -18.06 6.26
N ALA A 416 -39.40 -18.63 5.96
CA ALA A 416 -38.70 -18.43 4.70
C ALA A 416 -39.34 -19.27 3.58
N VAL A 417 -40.55 -18.91 3.13
CA VAL A 417 -41.25 -19.70 2.08
C VAL A 417 -40.79 -19.21 0.71
N ASN A 418 -40.14 -20.09 -0.05
CA ASN A 418 -39.77 -19.87 -1.44
C ASN A 418 -40.65 -20.72 -2.39
N PRO A 419 -41.81 -20.21 -2.86
CA PRO A 419 -42.72 -20.89 -3.76
C PRO A 419 -42.10 -21.53 -5.00
N GLY A 420 -41.03 -20.93 -5.56
CA GLY A 420 -40.37 -21.42 -6.77
C GLY A 420 -39.70 -22.79 -6.60
N SER A 421 -39.29 -23.13 -5.37
CA SER A 421 -38.57 -24.38 -5.04
C SER A 421 -39.43 -25.48 -4.44
N LEU A 422 -40.74 -25.24 -4.32
CA LEU A 422 -41.65 -26.09 -3.56
C LEU A 422 -42.37 -27.14 -4.44
N GLY A 423 -42.12 -27.16 -5.76
CA GLY A 423 -42.69 -28.18 -6.65
C GLY A 423 -44.21 -28.25 -6.55
N PHE A 424 -44.77 -29.44 -6.28
CA PHE A 424 -46.23 -29.63 -6.22
C PHE A 424 -46.92 -28.88 -5.05
N ILE A 425 -46.20 -28.54 -3.97
CA ILE A 425 -46.81 -27.82 -2.83
C ILE A 425 -46.97 -26.32 -3.16
N ALA A 426 -46.23 -25.79 -4.14
CA ALA A 426 -46.34 -24.40 -4.57
C ALA A 426 -47.78 -24.01 -4.97
N ASP A 427 -48.45 -24.86 -5.76
CA ASP A 427 -49.85 -24.66 -6.18
C ASP A 427 -50.85 -24.65 -5.01
N VAL A 428 -50.53 -25.37 -3.92
CA VAL A 428 -51.34 -25.41 -2.71
C VAL A 428 -51.11 -24.15 -1.88
N LEU A 429 -49.84 -23.78 -1.67
CA LEU A 429 -49.44 -22.58 -0.93
C LEU A 429 -49.98 -21.31 -1.58
N HIS A 430 -49.95 -21.20 -2.91
CA HIS A 430 -50.51 -20.07 -3.65
C HIS A 430 -52.02 -19.85 -3.43
N LYS A 431 -52.76 -20.90 -3.04
CA LYS A 431 -54.20 -20.79 -2.75
C LYS A 431 -54.49 -20.30 -1.33
N ILE A 432 -53.46 -20.22 -0.48
CA ILE A 432 -53.60 -19.74 0.90
C ILE A 432 -53.33 -18.23 0.91
N PRO A 433 -54.31 -17.39 1.29
CA PRO A 433 -54.17 -15.93 1.23
C PRO A 433 -53.00 -15.35 2.02
N LEU A 434 -52.55 -16.05 3.07
CA LEU A 434 -51.36 -15.67 3.84
C LEU A 434 -50.10 -15.71 2.97
N PHE A 435 -49.77 -16.88 2.41
CA PHE A 435 -48.56 -17.07 1.59
C PHE A 435 -48.62 -16.28 0.27
N ALA A 436 -49.81 -16.07 -0.29
CA ALA A 436 -49.98 -15.23 -1.48
C ALA A 436 -49.68 -13.74 -1.25
N LYS A 437 -49.77 -13.24 -0.01
CA LYS A 437 -49.53 -11.84 0.35
C LYS A 437 -48.11 -11.54 0.80
N LEU A 438 -47.38 -12.55 1.27
CA LEU A 438 -46.06 -12.39 1.88
C LEU A 438 -44.94 -12.03 0.89
N GLY A 439 -45.17 -12.20 -0.41
CA GLY A 439 -44.20 -11.85 -1.46
C GLY A 439 -42.98 -12.78 -1.49
N LEU A 440 -42.15 -12.61 -2.51
CA LEU A 440 -40.83 -13.24 -2.62
C LEU A 440 -39.80 -12.16 -2.28
N ASP A 441 -39.24 -12.18 -1.07
CA ASP A 441 -38.07 -11.36 -0.74
C ASP A 441 -36.88 -12.28 -0.44
N PHE A 442 -35.90 -12.26 -1.34
CA PHE A 442 -34.62 -12.99 -1.20
C PHE A 442 -33.53 -12.10 -0.60
N THR A 443 -33.89 -10.90 -0.16
CA THR A 443 -32.97 -9.90 0.35
C THR A 443 -32.95 -10.00 1.86
N MET A 444 -31.83 -10.40 2.44
CA MET A 444 -31.62 -10.34 3.88
C MET A 444 -30.86 -9.07 4.26
N ARG A 445 -31.25 -8.48 5.39
CA ARG A 445 -30.57 -7.31 5.94
C ARG A 445 -30.26 -7.53 7.41
N LEU A 446 -29.04 -7.17 7.79
CA LEU A 446 -28.55 -7.20 9.16
C LEU A 446 -28.39 -5.76 9.65
N TYR A 447 -28.99 -5.45 10.80
CA TYR A 447 -28.89 -4.16 11.47
C TYR A 447 -28.24 -4.32 12.84
N ASP A 448 -27.44 -3.34 13.25
CA ASP A 448 -26.95 -3.28 14.63
C ASP A 448 -28.06 -2.83 15.60
N GLY A 449 -27.74 -2.81 16.90
CA GLY A 449 -28.70 -2.38 17.94
C GLY A 449 -29.06 -0.89 17.93
N ASN A 450 -28.51 -0.09 17.01
CA ASN A 450 -28.82 1.33 16.80
C ASN A 450 -29.52 1.57 15.44
N ASP A 451 -30.04 0.51 14.81
CA ASP A 451 -30.68 0.53 13.48
C ASP A 451 -29.77 0.92 12.32
N ASN A 452 -28.44 0.79 12.47
CA ASN A 452 -27.52 0.96 11.35
C ASN A 452 -27.48 -0.32 10.51
N LEU A 453 -27.62 -0.18 9.18
CA LEU A 453 -27.49 -1.30 8.25
C LEU A 453 -26.02 -1.75 8.18
N ILE A 454 -25.79 -3.02 8.48
CA ILE A 454 -24.47 -3.66 8.52
C ILE A 454 -24.20 -4.47 7.26
N GLU A 455 -25.20 -5.25 6.82
CA GLU A 455 -25.09 -6.06 5.61
C GLU A 455 -26.44 -6.11 4.90
N GLU A 456 -26.42 -6.04 3.57
CA GLU A 456 -27.53 -6.38 2.68
C GLU A 456 -27.04 -7.42 1.68
N THR A 457 -27.75 -8.54 1.54
CA THR A 457 -27.39 -9.62 0.63
C THR A 457 -28.62 -10.26 0.01
N GLU A 458 -28.52 -10.60 -1.27
CA GLU A 458 -29.49 -11.44 -1.96
C GLU A 458 -28.95 -12.87 -2.01
N TYR A 459 -29.76 -13.86 -1.66
CA TYR A 459 -29.37 -15.27 -1.72
C TYR A 459 -30.11 -16.02 -2.84
N ILE A 460 -29.45 -17.03 -3.42
CA ILE A 460 -30.09 -17.88 -4.43
C ILE A 460 -31.20 -18.73 -3.82
N VAL A 461 -32.09 -19.16 -4.68
CA VAL A 461 -33.06 -20.22 -4.40
C VAL A 461 -32.35 -21.52 -3.98
N ASP A 462 -32.58 -21.95 -2.74
CA ASP A 462 -32.15 -23.24 -2.20
C ASP A 462 -33.15 -24.37 -2.55
N THR A 463 -32.80 -25.61 -2.21
CA THR A 463 -33.62 -26.81 -2.51
C THR A 463 -33.99 -27.52 -1.22
N PRO A 464 -35.06 -28.36 -1.18
CA PRO A 464 -35.46 -29.07 0.03
C PRO A 464 -34.43 -30.03 0.66
N LEU A 465 -33.27 -30.20 0.05
CA LEU A 465 -32.20 -31.11 0.51
C LEU A 465 -30.90 -30.38 0.86
N ASN A 466 -30.81 -29.07 0.58
CA ASN A 466 -29.58 -28.30 0.67
C ASN A 466 -29.82 -26.96 1.39
N THR A 467 -28.81 -26.49 2.11
CA THR A 467 -28.63 -25.09 2.49
C THR A 467 -27.94 -24.32 1.38
N VAL A 468 -27.90 -23.00 1.52
CA VAL A 468 -26.97 -22.15 0.78
C VAL A 468 -25.96 -21.52 1.75
N GLY A 469 -24.68 -21.67 1.44
CA GLY A 469 -23.59 -21.14 2.26
C GLY A 469 -22.60 -20.34 1.42
N LYS A 470 -22.02 -19.29 2.03
CA LYS A 470 -20.98 -18.49 1.38
C LYS A 470 -19.62 -19.17 1.43
N ASN A 471 -18.83 -18.95 0.39
CA ASN A 471 -17.42 -19.31 0.37
C ASN A 471 -16.58 -18.24 1.10
N ASP A 472 -16.64 -16.98 0.65
CA ASP A 472 -16.09 -15.82 1.37
C ASP A 472 -17.24 -15.04 2.04
N PRO A 473 -17.25 -14.91 3.37
CA PRO A 473 -18.30 -14.21 4.13
C PRO A 473 -18.58 -12.76 3.67
N ARG A 474 -17.57 -12.07 3.11
CA ARG A 474 -17.67 -10.65 2.68
C ARG A 474 -18.44 -10.48 1.37
N MET A 475 -18.65 -11.57 0.64
CA MET A 475 -19.36 -11.55 -0.63
C MET A 475 -20.87 -11.50 -0.37
N SER A 476 -21.61 -10.71 -1.14
CA SER A 476 -23.03 -10.44 -0.88
C SER A 476 -23.95 -10.59 -2.09
N GLY A 477 -23.38 -10.91 -3.26
CA GLY A 477 -24.14 -11.09 -4.49
C GLY A 477 -24.89 -12.41 -4.53
N ILE A 478 -25.95 -12.46 -5.34
CA ILE A 478 -26.78 -13.66 -5.52
C ILE A 478 -25.97 -14.89 -5.91
N PHE A 479 -24.93 -14.74 -6.74
CA PHE A 479 -24.06 -15.84 -7.19
C PHE A 479 -22.93 -16.21 -6.22
N ASP A 480 -22.86 -15.56 -5.05
CA ASP A 480 -21.86 -15.84 -4.01
C ASP A 480 -22.35 -16.84 -2.96
N TRP A 481 -23.61 -17.29 -3.11
CA TRP A 481 -24.27 -18.31 -2.30
C TRP A 481 -24.26 -19.66 -3.02
N TYR A 482 -23.78 -20.71 -2.34
CA TYR A 482 -23.58 -22.02 -2.96
C TYR A 482 -24.41 -23.12 -2.27
N PRO A 483 -25.18 -23.92 -3.03
CA PRO A 483 -26.00 -24.99 -2.44
C PRO A 483 -25.15 -26.14 -1.92
N ASN A 484 -25.31 -26.51 -0.66
CA ASN A 484 -24.57 -27.61 -0.01
C ASN A 484 -25.40 -28.31 1.06
N LYS A 485 -24.80 -29.30 1.73
CA LYS A 485 -25.43 -29.91 2.92
C LYS A 485 -25.35 -28.94 4.10
N PRO A 486 -26.37 -28.94 4.99
CA PRO A 486 -26.40 -28.09 6.18
C PRO A 486 -25.21 -28.29 7.10
N THR A 487 -24.61 -27.19 7.58
CA THR A 487 -23.48 -27.18 8.51
C THR A 487 -23.69 -26.27 9.74
N PRO A 488 -24.83 -26.36 10.46
CA PRO A 488 -25.14 -25.44 11.55
C PRO A 488 -24.07 -25.46 12.65
N GLY A 489 -23.51 -24.29 12.95
CA GLY A 489 -22.50 -24.07 13.98
C GLY A 489 -21.09 -24.49 13.56
N GLY A 490 -20.84 -24.72 12.27
CA GLY A 490 -19.54 -25.15 11.75
C GLY A 490 -19.19 -24.53 10.39
N PRO A 491 -17.96 -24.73 9.91
CA PRO A 491 -17.54 -24.21 8.61
C PRO A 491 -18.37 -24.79 7.46
N ASN A 492 -18.80 -23.91 6.56
CA ASN A 492 -19.49 -24.29 5.32
C ASN A 492 -18.64 -25.29 4.53
N ILE A 493 -19.31 -26.24 3.85
CA ILE A 493 -18.63 -27.15 2.91
C ILE A 493 -17.96 -26.37 1.76
N THR A 494 -18.51 -25.21 1.42
CA THR A 494 -17.98 -24.28 0.42
C THR A 494 -16.97 -23.29 0.94
N PHE A 495 -16.59 -23.34 2.22
CA PHE A 495 -15.51 -22.53 2.74
C PHE A 495 -14.17 -23.00 2.16
N GLN A 496 -13.74 -22.37 1.07
CA GLN A 496 -12.60 -22.76 0.26
C GLN A 496 -11.67 -21.57 -0.07
N PRO A 497 -10.90 -21.07 0.91
CA PRO A 497 -10.07 -19.88 0.73
C PRO A 497 -9.04 -19.95 -0.40
N TRP A 498 -8.50 -21.15 -0.68
CA TRP A 498 -7.49 -21.37 -1.72
C TRP A 498 -7.97 -21.07 -3.15
N ILE A 499 -9.28 -21.00 -3.39
CA ILE A 499 -9.83 -20.68 -4.73
C ILE A 499 -9.46 -19.25 -5.16
N GLY A 500 -9.32 -18.32 -4.20
CA GLY A 500 -8.91 -16.95 -4.49
C GLY A 500 -7.48 -16.84 -5.00
N GLY A 501 -6.65 -17.85 -4.72
CA GLY A 501 -5.25 -17.92 -5.14
C GLY A 501 -4.29 -17.17 -4.21
N GLU A 502 -4.77 -16.41 -3.22
CA GLU A 502 -3.91 -15.85 -2.16
C GLU A 502 -3.32 -16.95 -1.30
N PHE A 503 -4.18 -17.87 -0.86
CA PHE A 503 -3.76 -19.04 -0.12
C PHE A 503 -3.44 -20.20 -1.06
N GLY A 504 -2.41 -20.97 -0.72
CA GLY A 504 -2.19 -22.31 -1.27
C GLY A 504 -3.21 -23.35 -0.80
N LEU A 505 -3.00 -24.62 -1.17
CA LEU A 505 -3.95 -25.71 -0.90
C LEU A 505 -4.02 -26.15 0.57
N THR A 506 -3.05 -25.77 1.40
CA THR A 506 -2.90 -26.30 2.77
C THR A 506 -2.62 -25.24 3.83
N ASP A 507 -1.98 -24.13 3.47
CA ASP A 507 -1.68 -22.98 4.34
C ASP A 507 -2.94 -22.24 4.77
N TRP A 508 -3.97 -22.20 3.92
CA TRP A 508 -5.26 -21.57 4.24
C TRP A 508 -5.87 -22.07 5.56
N ILE A 509 -5.63 -23.33 5.95
CA ILE A 509 -6.23 -23.96 7.14
C ILE A 509 -5.93 -23.14 8.40
N LEU A 510 -4.75 -22.53 8.47
CA LEU A 510 -4.32 -21.71 9.59
C LEU A 510 -4.36 -20.22 9.27
N ASN A 511 -4.14 -19.83 8.02
CA ASN A 511 -3.87 -18.45 7.65
C ASN A 511 -5.07 -17.68 7.09
N TRP A 512 -6.21 -18.33 6.79
CA TRP A 512 -7.39 -17.60 6.28
C TRP A 512 -7.84 -16.40 7.15
N PRO A 513 -7.66 -16.37 8.50
CA PRO A 513 -8.03 -15.20 9.29
C PRO A 513 -7.27 -13.92 8.92
N THR A 514 -6.06 -14.04 8.34
CA THR A 514 -5.24 -12.87 7.98
C THR A 514 -5.86 -12.07 6.83
N ALA A 515 -6.77 -12.65 6.04
CA ALA A 515 -7.56 -11.94 5.03
C ALA A 515 -8.58 -10.95 5.62
N PHE A 516 -8.90 -11.05 6.92
CA PHE A 516 -9.88 -10.20 7.60
C PHE A 516 -9.21 -9.04 8.36
N MET A 517 -8.43 -8.25 7.64
CA MET A 517 -7.70 -7.14 8.23
C MET A 517 -8.52 -5.86 8.27
N VAL A 518 -8.93 -5.47 9.49
CA VAL A 518 -9.67 -4.23 9.74
C VAL A 518 -8.88 -3.39 10.72
N LYS A 519 -8.44 -2.21 10.27
CA LYS A 519 -7.62 -1.30 11.09
C LYS A 519 -8.46 -0.32 11.90
N ASN A 520 -9.50 0.25 11.29
CA ASN A 520 -10.31 1.33 11.84
C ASN A 520 -9.46 2.54 12.31
N ASP A 521 -8.37 2.82 11.60
CA ASP A 521 -7.46 3.92 11.88
C ASP A 521 -6.70 4.30 10.61
N ARG A 522 -6.06 5.47 10.61
CA ARG A 522 -5.34 6.04 9.47
C ARG A 522 -4.32 5.05 8.89
N PHE A 523 -4.19 5.07 7.57
CA PHE A 523 -3.07 4.47 6.86
C PHE A 523 -1.76 5.06 7.39
N VAL A 524 -0.83 4.20 7.81
CA VAL A 524 0.51 4.58 8.26
C VAL A 524 1.57 4.34 7.18
N SER A 525 1.25 3.49 6.20
CA SER A 525 2.07 3.22 5.03
C SER A 525 1.18 3.01 3.81
N VAL A 526 1.68 3.35 2.63
CA VAL A 526 1.00 3.02 1.37
C VAL A 526 0.96 1.52 1.09
N SER A 527 1.85 0.73 1.71
CA SER A 527 1.83 -0.73 1.57
C SER A 527 0.58 -1.37 2.17
N GLU A 528 -0.08 -0.73 3.15
CA GLU A 528 -1.29 -1.29 3.77
C GLU A 528 -2.48 -1.40 2.78
N LEU A 529 -2.35 -0.83 1.58
CA LEU A 529 -3.28 -1.08 0.50
C LEU A 529 -3.35 -2.57 0.10
N SER A 530 -2.29 -3.37 0.30
CA SER A 530 -2.36 -4.81 0.00
C SER A 530 -3.40 -5.54 0.83
N PHE A 531 -3.81 -5.00 1.99
CA PHE A 531 -4.83 -5.62 2.83
C PHE A 531 -6.28 -5.36 2.37
N ILE A 532 -6.46 -4.55 1.33
CA ILE A 532 -7.78 -4.12 0.89
C ILE A 532 -8.41 -5.20 -0.01
N HIS A 533 -9.55 -5.75 0.42
CA HIS A 533 -10.35 -6.71 -0.34
C HIS A 533 -10.91 -6.12 -1.64
N LYS A 534 -10.90 -6.87 -2.76
CA LYS A 534 -11.25 -6.38 -4.10
C LYS A 534 -12.50 -6.96 -4.75
N LYS A 535 -13.49 -7.39 -3.94
CA LYS A 535 -14.79 -7.92 -4.43
C LYS A 535 -14.68 -9.24 -5.20
N GLU A 536 -13.71 -10.06 -4.85
CA GLU A 536 -13.55 -11.39 -5.39
C GLU A 536 -13.25 -12.33 -4.22
N HIS A 537 -13.79 -13.54 -4.27
CA HIS A 537 -13.63 -14.53 -3.20
C HIS A 537 -12.16 -14.68 -2.80
N TRP A 538 -11.86 -14.37 -1.53
CA TRP A 538 -10.54 -14.53 -0.93
C TRP A 538 -9.43 -13.80 -1.69
N LYS A 539 -9.70 -12.55 -2.10
CA LYS A 539 -8.73 -11.70 -2.79
C LYS A 539 -8.70 -10.26 -2.28
N THR A 540 -7.50 -9.82 -1.99
CA THR A 540 -7.05 -8.48 -1.69
C THR A 540 -6.22 -7.95 -2.87
N LEU A 541 -5.63 -6.76 -2.73
CA LEU A 541 -4.79 -6.18 -3.78
C LEU A 541 -3.45 -6.92 -3.84
N ASP A 542 -3.15 -7.54 -4.98
CA ASP A 542 -1.95 -8.33 -5.17
C ASP A 542 -0.74 -7.45 -5.54
N PHE A 543 0.20 -7.31 -4.60
CA PHE A 543 1.44 -6.57 -4.82
C PHE A 543 2.65 -7.46 -5.11
N TRP A 544 2.80 -8.61 -4.44
CA TRP A 544 4.03 -9.41 -4.52
C TRP A 544 3.94 -10.60 -5.49
N LYS A 545 2.77 -11.22 -5.67
CA LYS A 545 2.65 -12.51 -6.38
C LYS A 545 2.68 -12.29 -7.87
N HIS A 546 1.65 -11.66 -8.43
CA HIS A 546 1.67 -11.23 -9.84
C HIS A 546 1.96 -9.73 -9.95
N GLY A 547 1.70 -8.97 -8.88
CA GLY A 547 1.91 -7.52 -8.85
C GLY A 547 0.97 -6.76 -9.77
N ASP A 548 -0.20 -7.34 -10.08
CA ASP A 548 -1.21 -6.74 -10.97
C ASP A 548 -1.75 -5.41 -10.41
N ASP A 549 -1.78 -5.30 -9.08
CA ASP A 549 -2.38 -4.18 -8.37
C ASP A 549 -1.34 -3.14 -7.91
N ARG A 550 -0.04 -3.45 -7.90
CA ARG A 550 1.01 -2.59 -7.31
C ARG A 550 1.12 -1.19 -7.90
N LYS A 551 0.67 -1.01 -9.15
CA LYS A 551 0.62 0.30 -9.83
C LYS A 551 -0.16 1.36 -9.06
N VAL A 552 -1.11 0.96 -8.20
CA VAL A 552 -1.88 1.89 -7.36
C VAL A 552 -0.97 2.69 -6.42
N ILE A 553 0.15 2.11 -5.99
CA ILE A 553 1.06 2.67 -4.98
C ILE A 553 1.66 3.99 -5.46
N ASP A 554 1.94 4.14 -6.76
CA ASP A 554 2.53 5.35 -7.31
C ASP A 554 1.58 6.56 -7.29
N TYR A 555 0.27 6.33 -7.17
CA TYR A 555 -0.75 7.39 -7.14
C TYR A 555 -1.08 7.88 -5.74
N PHE A 556 -0.69 7.14 -4.71
CA PHE A 556 -1.13 7.36 -3.34
C PHE A 556 0.00 7.72 -2.39
N THR A 557 -0.34 8.38 -1.30
CA THR A 557 0.59 8.71 -0.21
C THR A 557 -0.14 8.77 1.14
N VAL A 558 0.59 8.61 2.24
CA VAL A 558 0.09 8.86 3.59
C VAL A 558 0.53 10.22 4.15
N VAL A 559 1.36 10.97 3.41
CA VAL A 559 1.85 12.29 3.82
C VAL A 559 0.69 13.29 3.92
N GLU A 560 0.54 13.92 5.08
CA GLU A 560 -0.58 14.82 5.38
C GLU A 560 -0.75 15.96 4.37
N ASN A 561 0.36 16.56 3.95
CA ASN A 561 0.37 17.60 2.91
C ASN A 561 1.19 17.13 1.70
N PRO A 562 0.57 16.47 0.71
CA PRO A 562 1.26 16.05 -0.52
C PRO A 562 1.79 17.22 -1.35
N GLY A 563 1.37 18.47 -1.07
CA GLY A 563 1.95 19.66 -1.71
C GLY A 563 3.33 20.04 -1.17
N ALA A 564 3.72 19.52 0.00
CA ALA A 564 5.04 19.73 0.58
C ALA A 564 6.04 18.66 0.09
N PRO A 565 7.33 19.01 -0.11
CA PRO A 565 8.38 18.05 -0.39
C PRO A 565 8.59 17.05 0.75
N SER A 566 8.89 15.80 0.39
CA SER A 566 9.36 14.77 1.32
C SER A 566 10.89 14.77 1.34
N TYR A 567 11.49 15.05 2.49
CA TYR A 567 12.94 15.11 2.61
C TYR A 567 13.52 13.76 3.01
N GLY A 568 14.70 13.42 2.48
CA GLY A 568 15.49 12.29 2.95
C GLY A 568 15.06 10.90 2.45
N ARG A 569 14.09 10.80 1.53
CA ARG A 569 13.84 9.56 0.79
C ARG A 569 15.07 9.16 -0.02
N LEU A 570 15.31 7.86 -0.12
CA LEU A 570 16.48 7.29 -0.76
C LEU A 570 16.15 6.88 -2.20
N ASN A 571 16.88 7.40 -3.18
CA ASN A 571 16.68 7.03 -4.59
C ASN A 571 17.29 5.65 -4.85
N ILE A 572 16.43 4.64 -5.03
CA ILE A 572 16.86 3.25 -5.21
C ILE A 572 17.59 2.99 -6.52
N ASN A 573 17.51 3.89 -7.50
CA ASN A 573 18.24 3.79 -8.77
C ASN A 573 19.69 4.29 -8.71
N THR A 574 20.03 5.12 -7.72
CA THR A 574 21.33 5.79 -7.63
C THR A 574 22.04 5.55 -6.29
N SER A 575 21.39 4.90 -5.33
CA SER A 575 21.99 4.61 -4.03
C SER A 575 23.12 3.58 -4.09
N SER A 576 24.10 3.68 -3.21
CA SER A 576 25.10 2.62 -3.05
C SER A 576 24.56 1.44 -2.23
N GLU A 577 25.21 0.28 -2.30
CA GLU A 577 24.91 -0.88 -1.43
C GLU A 577 24.91 -0.45 0.06
N THR A 578 25.93 0.33 0.44
CA THR A 578 26.09 0.84 1.80
C THR A 578 24.94 1.76 2.25
N ALA A 579 24.41 2.59 1.35
CA ALA A 579 23.26 3.44 1.66
C ALA A 579 21.96 2.61 1.76
N LEU A 580 21.76 1.65 0.84
CA LEU A 580 20.60 0.76 0.86
C LEU A 580 20.55 -0.09 2.14
N MET A 581 21.69 -0.59 2.62
CA MET A 581 21.78 -1.34 3.88
C MET A 581 21.44 -0.52 5.14
N CYS A 582 21.20 0.79 5.01
CA CYS A 582 20.66 1.60 6.10
C CYS A 582 19.13 1.57 6.16
N LEU A 583 18.45 1.04 5.14
CA LEU A 583 17.00 0.81 5.17
C LEU A 583 16.67 -0.35 6.13
N PRO A 584 15.52 -0.31 6.81
CA PRO A 584 15.09 -1.39 7.69
C PRO A 584 14.95 -2.72 6.92
N LEU A 585 15.44 -3.81 7.51
CA LEU A 585 15.41 -5.17 6.95
C LEU A 585 16.16 -5.37 5.62
N VAL A 586 16.89 -4.36 5.14
CA VAL A 586 17.73 -4.49 3.94
C VAL A 586 19.13 -4.91 4.34
N ASP A 587 19.42 -6.20 4.18
CA ASP A 587 20.77 -6.74 4.31
C ASP A 587 21.56 -6.60 3.00
N LYS A 588 22.78 -7.15 2.99
CA LYS A 588 23.67 -7.09 1.82
C LYS A 588 23.07 -7.80 0.60
N ASP A 589 22.40 -8.93 0.80
CA ASP A 589 21.84 -9.70 -0.30
C ASP A 589 20.66 -8.94 -0.93
N VAL A 590 19.74 -8.42 -0.11
CA VAL A 590 18.63 -7.56 -0.56
C VAL A 590 19.17 -6.29 -1.25
N ALA A 591 20.17 -5.62 -0.68
CA ALA A 591 20.77 -4.43 -1.31
C ALA A 591 21.39 -4.77 -2.68
N GLY A 592 22.07 -5.91 -2.79
CA GLY A 592 22.66 -6.39 -4.03
C GLY A 592 21.62 -6.70 -5.10
N THR A 593 20.50 -7.35 -4.74
CA THR A 593 19.40 -7.61 -5.68
C THR A 593 18.71 -6.33 -6.12
N ILE A 594 18.54 -5.36 -5.22
CA ILE A 594 18.00 -4.04 -5.56
C ILE A 594 18.89 -3.36 -6.61
N ILE A 595 20.21 -3.40 -6.47
CA ILE A 595 21.14 -2.80 -7.44
C ILE A 595 21.08 -3.53 -8.79
N ASN A 596 21.07 -4.87 -8.78
CA ASN A 596 21.09 -5.68 -10.00
C ASN A 596 19.82 -5.58 -10.85
N ALA A 597 18.68 -5.22 -10.25
CA ALA A 597 17.40 -5.08 -10.94
C ALA A 597 17.10 -3.65 -11.42
N ARG A 598 18.01 -2.70 -11.23
CA ARG A 598 17.88 -1.33 -11.78
C ARG A 598 17.81 -1.32 -13.32
N PRO A 599 17.18 -0.29 -13.92
CA PRO A 599 16.47 0.81 -13.28
C PRO A 599 15.00 0.48 -12.96
N TYR A 600 14.49 1.10 -11.90
CA TYR A 600 13.09 1.10 -11.49
C TYR A 600 12.38 2.35 -12.02
N LYS A 601 11.19 2.17 -12.58
CA LYS A 601 10.37 3.26 -13.13
C LYS A 601 9.48 3.92 -12.09
N ASP A 602 9.08 3.16 -11.07
CA ASP A 602 8.37 3.64 -9.90
C ASP A 602 8.74 2.79 -8.68
N ILE A 603 8.35 3.26 -7.49
CA ILE A 603 8.75 2.65 -6.23
C ILE A 603 8.17 1.24 -6.00
N SER A 604 7.10 0.87 -6.70
CA SER A 604 6.44 -0.43 -6.53
C SER A 604 7.21 -1.58 -7.18
N GLU A 605 8.03 -1.29 -8.20
CA GLU A 605 8.84 -2.28 -8.91
C GLU A 605 9.94 -2.90 -8.02
N VAL A 606 10.22 -2.31 -6.85
CA VAL A 606 11.20 -2.83 -5.88
C VAL A 606 10.81 -4.20 -5.31
N LEU A 607 9.55 -4.64 -5.45
CA LEU A 607 9.10 -5.99 -5.11
C LEU A 607 9.60 -7.06 -6.11
N GLY A 608 10.12 -6.67 -7.28
CA GLY A 608 10.45 -7.62 -8.34
C GLY A 608 9.20 -8.20 -9.01
N VAL A 609 9.34 -9.35 -9.68
CA VAL A 609 8.21 -10.09 -10.28
C VAL A 609 8.45 -11.57 -10.00
N TYR A 610 7.51 -12.23 -9.33
CA TYR A 610 7.62 -13.64 -8.99
C TYR A 610 7.48 -14.51 -10.24
N ASP A 611 8.45 -15.39 -10.47
CA ASP A 611 8.54 -16.40 -11.56
C ASP A 611 8.47 -15.93 -13.04
N ASP A 612 7.77 -14.84 -13.35
CA ASP A 612 7.55 -14.33 -14.72
C ASP A 612 8.44 -13.13 -15.11
N GLY A 613 9.29 -12.68 -14.18
CA GLY A 613 10.19 -11.55 -14.37
C GLY A 613 11.48 -11.86 -15.15
N SER A 614 12.26 -10.82 -15.43
CA SER A 614 13.67 -11.04 -15.79
C SER A 614 14.41 -11.78 -14.67
N PRO A 615 15.54 -12.45 -14.93
CA PRO A 615 16.28 -13.16 -13.88
C PRO A 615 16.64 -12.28 -12.67
N SER A 616 16.95 -10.99 -12.89
CA SER A 616 17.23 -10.06 -11.80
C SER A 616 15.96 -9.67 -11.03
N GLN A 617 14.82 -9.49 -11.70
CA GLN A 617 13.53 -9.18 -11.06
C GLN A 617 12.98 -10.37 -10.26
N ALA A 618 13.12 -11.59 -10.77
CA ALA A 618 12.71 -12.80 -10.04
C ALA A 618 13.59 -13.05 -8.81
N HIS A 619 14.90 -12.81 -8.94
CA HIS A 619 15.82 -12.90 -7.80
C HIS A 619 15.54 -11.82 -6.75
N LEU A 620 15.23 -10.59 -7.17
CA LEU A 620 14.78 -9.53 -6.28
C LEU A 620 13.50 -9.94 -5.53
N SER A 621 12.49 -10.45 -6.24
CA SER A 621 11.24 -10.90 -5.63
C SER A 621 11.47 -11.94 -4.54
N ARG A 622 12.27 -12.97 -4.81
CA ARG A 622 12.62 -14.00 -3.81
C ARG A 622 13.25 -13.42 -2.55
N GLU A 623 14.15 -12.45 -2.68
CA GLU A 623 14.79 -11.82 -1.52
C GLU A 623 13.85 -10.87 -0.76
N MET A 624 12.96 -10.16 -1.47
CA MET A 624 11.98 -9.26 -0.86
C MET A 624 10.89 -10.02 -0.10
N THR A 625 10.53 -11.21 -0.59
CA THR A 625 9.46 -12.04 0.00
C THR A 625 9.98 -13.13 0.93
N LYS A 626 11.29 -13.21 1.19
CA LYS A 626 11.93 -14.32 1.90
C LYS A 626 11.38 -14.61 3.29
N TYR A 627 10.77 -13.61 3.93
CA TYR A 627 10.19 -13.78 5.26
C TYR A 627 8.91 -14.64 5.23
N GLY A 628 8.13 -14.58 4.16
CA GLY A 628 6.93 -15.42 4.02
C GLY A 628 7.18 -16.85 3.50
N PHE A 629 8.43 -17.34 3.60
CA PHE A 629 8.82 -18.71 3.18
C PHE A 629 9.87 -19.33 4.11
N ASN A 630 9.98 -18.86 5.35
CA ASN A 630 11.05 -19.26 6.28
C ASN A 630 10.55 -20.10 7.47
N PHE A 631 9.25 -20.41 7.53
CA PHE A 631 8.60 -21.17 8.59
C PHE A 631 8.71 -20.53 9.98
N ARG A 632 8.73 -19.19 10.05
CA ARG A 632 8.76 -18.43 11.30
C ARG A 632 7.75 -17.30 11.24
N ASP A 633 7.12 -17.06 12.38
CA ASP A 633 6.34 -15.85 12.62
C ASP A 633 7.30 -14.66 12.88
N ASN A 634 7.58 -13.91 11.82
CA ASN A 634 8.42 -12.72 11.80
C ASN A 634 7.67 -11.46 12.25
N THR A 635 6.35 -11.45 12.18
CA THR A 635 5.54 -10.30 12.61
C THR A 635 5.07 -10.40 14.07
N MET A 636 5.24 -11.59 14.68
CA MET A 636 4.81 -11.95 16.04
C MET A 636 3.29 -11.88 16.23
N ASP A 637 2.53 -12.19 15.18
CA ASP A 637 1.06 -12.17 15.18
C ASP A 637 0.40 -13.56 15.21
N LEU A 638 1.20 -14.61 15.46
CA LEU A 638 0.85 -16.03 15.54
C LEU A 638 0.58 -16.71 14.20
N PHE A 639 0.69 -16.00 13.08
CA PHE A 639 0.61 -16.56 11.74
C PHE A 639 2.02 -16.75 11.17
N ILE A 640 2.18 -17.79 10.34
CA ILE A 640 3.47 -18.16 9.76
C ILE A 640 3.34 -18.14 8.25
N ASP A 641 4.33 -17.55 7.58
CA ASP A 641 4.49 -17.51 6.14
C ASP A 641 3.27 -16.92 5.41
N GLU A 642 2.56 -15.98 6.07
CA GLU A 642 1.37 -15.32 5.52
C GLU A 642 1.72 -14.13 4.62
N GLU A 643 0.72 -13.54 3.97
CA GLU A 643 0.91 -12.50 2.94
C GLU A 643 1.65 -11.26 3.45
N ARG A 644 1.38 -10.80 4.68
CA ARG A 644 2.12 -9.68 5.29
C ARG A 644 3.60 -9.97 5.45
N GLU A 645 3.98 -11.23 5.70
CA GLU A 645 5.39 -11.62 5.82
C GLU A 645 6.08 -11.62 4.47
N LYS A 646 5.36 -12.00 3.41
CA LYS A 646 5.84 -11.88 2.03
C LYS A 646 6.06 -10.42 1.62
N GLU A 647 5.32 -9.49 2.22
CA GLU A 647 5.48 -8.06 1.98
C GLU A 647 6.26 -7.33 3.10
N LEU A 648 6.91 -8.06 4.00
CA LEU A 648 7.50 -7.46 5.19
C LEU A 648 8.61 -6.46 4.85
N VAL A 649 9.60 -6.84 4.02
CA VAL A 649 10.67 -5.90 3.63
C VAL A 649 10.09 -4.70 2.90
N PHE A 650 9.19 -4.95 1.96
CA PHE A 650 8.53 -3.92 1.16
C PHE A 650 7.80 -2.89 2.02
N SER A 651 6.97 -3.35 2.95
CA SER A 651 6.19 -2.48 3.83
C SER A 651 7.05 -1.58 4.72
N ARG A 652 8.28 -2.01 5.05
CA ARG A 652 9.23 -1.22 5.86
C ARG A 652 9.98 -0.15 5.08
N ILE A 653 10.10 -0.31 3.76
CA ILE A 653 10.95 0.59 2.95
C ILE A 653 10.17 1.47 1.98
N ILE A 654 8.93 1.12 1.61
CA ILE A 654 8.23 1.77 0.49
C ILE A 654 8.06 3.29 0.63
N ASP A 655 7.80 3.77 1.85
CA ASP A 655 7.67 5.21 2.14
C ASP A 655 9.02 5.93 2.30
N LEU A 656 10.11 5.17 2.42
CA LEU A 656 11.48 5.63 2.63
C LEU A 656 12.25 5.80 1.32
N ILE A 657 11.73 5.25 0.23
CA ILE A 657 12.40 5.22 -1.08
C ILE A 657 11.73 6.16 -2.08
N THR A 658 12.48 6.49 -3.13
CA THR A 658 12.01 7.18 -4.32
C THR A 658 12.75 6.64 -5.53
N VAL A 659 12.28 6.97 -6.73
CA VAL A 659 13.01 6.75 -7.99
C VAL A 659 13.42 8.08 -8.64
N ARG A 660 13.21 9.21 -7.95
CA ARG A 660 13.44 10.56 -8.47
C ARG A 660 14.20 11.46 -7.52
N SER A 661 14.75 12.52 -8.08
CA SER A 661 15.66 13.44 -7.42
C SER A 661 15.49 14.87 -7.90
N ASN A 662 15.65 15.81 -6.98
CA ASN A 662 15.58 17.24 -7.29
C ASN A 662 16.89 17.98 -7.08
N VAL A 663 17.83 17.36 -6.35
CA VAL A 663 19.09 18.00 -5.99
C VAL A 663 20.24 17.11 -6.42
N PHE A 664 21.15 17.71 -7.19
CA PHE A 664 22.31 17.05 -7.76
C PHE A 664 23.57 17.80 -7.36
N LYS A 665 24.63 17.06 -7.07
CA LYS A 665 25.96 17.61 -6.82
C LYS A 665 26.80 17.47 -8.09
N VAL A 666 27.19 18.61 -8.65
CA VAL A 666 28.05 18.71 -9.82
C VAL A 666 29.46 19.03 -9.36
N ILE A 667 30.40 18.12 -9.62
CA ILE A 667 31.83 18.30 -9.41
C ILE A 667 32.46 18.50 -10.79
N ALA A 668 33.12 19.63 -11.01
CA ALA A 668 33.78 19.91 -12.28
C ALA A 668 35.23 20.31 -12.05
N VAL A 669 36.12 19.80 -12.90
CA VAL A 669 37.51 20.27 -12.99
C VAL A 669 37.76 20.79 -14.40
N GLY A 670 38.40 21.94 -14.50
CA GLY A 670 38.83 22.54 -15.75
C GLY A 670 40.33 22.75 -15.73
N GLN A 671 40.99 22.45 -16.85
CA GLN A 671 42.42 22.59 -17.02
C GLN A 671 42.73 23.47 -18.22
N LYS A 672 43.57 24.49 -17.99
CA LYS A 672 44.23 25.23 -19.07
C LYS A 672 45.48 24.45 -19.44
N VAL A 673 45.51 23.99 -20.69
CA VAL A 673 46.56 23.14 -21.23
C VAL A 673 47.17 23.78 -22.47
N GLN A 674 48.31 23.24 -22.89
CA GLN A 674 48.93 23.51 -24.18
C GLN A 674 49.60 22.22 -24.64
N ASP A 675 49.06 21.60 -25.68
CA ASP A 675 49.67 20.44 -26.32
C ASP A 675 50.96 20.88 -27.05
N ILE A 676 52.11 20.64 -26.43
CA ILE A 676 53.41 21.11 -26.94
C ILE A 676 53.89 20.18 -28.06
N ASN A 677 53.54 18.89 -27.99
CA ASN A 677 54.04 17.85 -28.88
C ASN A 677 53.06 17.51 -30.04
N ASN A 678 51.86 18.10 -30.05
CA ASN A 678 50.76 17.91 -31.00
C ASN A 678 50.31 16.45 -31.15
N ASN A 679 50.38 15.66 -30.08
CA ASN A 679 49.96 14.26 -30.09
C ASN A 679 48.46 14.08 -29.73
N GLY A 680 47.77 15.16 -29.33
CA GLY A 680 46.36 15.14 -28.96
C GLY A 680 46.05 14.54 -27.58
N LYS A 681 47.07 14.17 -26.80
CA LYS A 681 46.98 13.68 -25.42
C LYS A 681 47.71 14.65 -24.50
N ILE A 682 47.04 15.09 -23.44
CA ILE A 682 47.65 16.05 -22.51
C ILE A 682 48.35 15.31 -21.38
N GLU A 683 49.67 15.53 -21.30
CA GLU A 683 50.53 15.05 -20.22
C GLU A 683 50.56 16.01 -19.02
N ASP A 684 51.04 15.55 -17.86
CA ASP A 684 51.05 16.36 -16.64
C ASP A 684 51.92 17.62 -16.78
N GLU A 685 53.01 17.56 -17.55
CA GLU A 685 53.87 18.72 -17.82
C GLU A 685 53.20 19.79 -18.71
N GLU A 686 52.13 19.43 -19.42
CA GLU A 686 51.39 20.29 -20.35
C GLU A 686 50.21 21.02 -19.69
N ILE A 687 49.96 20.73 -18.41
CA ILE A 687 48.94 21.39 -17.59
C ILE A 687 49.51 22.70 -17.03
N ILE A 688 48.97 23.83 -17.51
CA ILE A 688 49.41 25.17 -17.10
C ILE A 688 48.70 25.64 -15.82
N ALA A 689 47.43 25.30 -15.68
CA ALA A 689 46.61 25.60 -14.52
C ALA A 689 45.37 24.70 -14.47
N ASP A 690 44.90 24.38 -13.28
CA ASP A 690 43.68 23.64 -13.02
C ASP A 690 42.81 24.32 -11.96
N LYS A 691 41.48 24.10 -12.06
CA LYS A 691 40.51 24.56 -11.06
C LYS A 691 39.40 23.54 -10.89
N LYS A 692 39.08 23.20 -9.63
CA LYS A 692 37.98 22.32 -9.25
C LYS A 692 36.88 23.10 -8.54
N GLY A 693 35.63 22.86 -8.94
CA GLY A 693 34.44 23.44 -8.33
C GLY A 693 33.42 22.36 -7.96
N VAL A 694 32.73 22.56 -6.85
CA VAL A 694 31.63 21.71 -6.38
C VAL A 694 30.38 22.56 -6.22
N PHE A 695 29.28 22.13 -6.85
CA PHE A 695 28.03 22.87 -6.94
C PHE A 695 26.88 21.94 -6.57
N TRP A 696 25.96 22.40 -5.72
CA TRP A 696 24.67 21.73 -5.54
C TRP A 696 23.62 22.50 -6.34
N TYR A 697 22.99 21.79 -7.27
CA TYR A 697 21.98 22.31 -8.18
C TYR A 697 20.60 21.76 -7.80
N ASP A 698 19.62 22.63 -7.65
CA ASP A 698 18.22 22.28 -7.44
C ASP A 698 17.49 22.40 -8.79
N ARG A 699 17.17 21.25 -9.39
CA ARG A 699 16.54 21.13 -10.72
C ARG A 699 15.16 21.78 -10.75
N ASN A 700 14.35 21.50 -9.74
CA ASN A 700 13.01 22.07 -9.62
C ASN A 700 13.02 23.60 -9.48
N LYS A 701 14.00 24.16 -8.75
CA LYS A 701 14.17 25.63 -8.63
C LYS A 701 14.99 26.26 -9.74
N LYS A 702 15.58 25.46 -10.64
CA LYS A 702 16.55 25.86 -11.66
C LYS A 702 17.66 26.75 -11.12
N LYS A 703 18.28 26.35 -10.00
CA LYS A 703 19.21 27.21 -9.27
C LYS A 703 20.32 26.43 -8.55
N VAL A 704 21.54 26.95 -8.63
CA VAL A 704 22.66 26.54 -7.76
C VAL A 704 22.40 27.06 -6.34
N ILE A 705 22.19 26.15 -5.39
CA ILE A 705 21.87 26.45 -3.99
C ILE A 705 23.11 26.56 -3.11
N TYR A 706 24.22 25.92 -3.50
CA TYR A 706 25.50 26.02 -2.81
C TYR A 706 26.65 25.84 -3.80
N ARG A 707 27.76 26.57 -3.59
CA ARG A 707 28.99 26.42 -4.37
C ARG A 707 30.21 26.48 -3.48
N ARG A 708 31.22 25.67 -3.81
CA ARG A 708 32.54 25.70 -3.17
C ARG A 708 33.61 25.54 -4.24
N GLU A 709 34.51 26.51 -4.30
CA GLU A 709 35.74 26.41 -5.08
C GLU A 709 36.80 25.70 -4.24
N ILE A 710 37.39 24.63 -4.79
CA ILE A 710 38.51 23.92 -4.17
C ILE A 710 39.76 24.45 -4.87
N GLN A 711 40.65 25.07 -4.08
CA GLN A 711 41.77 25.85 -4.60
C GLN A 711 42.87 25.01 -5.20
#